data_AF-A0A1Q3HVG7-F1
#
_entry.id   AF-A0A1Q3HVG7-F1
#
_cell.length_a   1.000
_cell.length_b   1.000
_cell.length_c   1.000
_cell.angle_alpha   90.00
_cell.angle_beta   90.00
_cell.angle_gamma   90.00
#
_symmetry.space_group_name_H-M   'P 1'
#
loop_
_entity.id
_entity.type
_entity.pdbx_description
1 polymer ?
#
loop_
_entity_poly.entity_id
_entity_poly.type
_entity_poly.pdbx_seq_one_letter_code
_entity_poly.pdbx_strand_id
1 'polypeptide(L)'
;MKALRIRPLVVLCLMTLPFVASATDVRFEQGSLIIPMQRAYQTQCGSVAAYGLIYRFLQKGVTVYWAVQPTKTSHHRCKNSVDTAVHIDGCDMEVAKESGWPVSLLNNTTGEFINEFDTFDTRGAPNGMGENTFRVKGTVKRMRYMGGPFIIEASEAAKAVNLLKDDPDFAKFKGPEGTPDPNCGPGTGFYVRVHKVNNAFVAPIARIMNEVPPPIALVEGSGGSVGILRQYLFNAGLNFEGAEGTFEHHGKIFDVLHQERDLIDDGTHPRGKLNYAPDPTMPNKTYYKVMWAPHWQANTREQEKLKQGLDNIAHFADLGNSIFNECASIETYEDSYRPNDTRRTHYSDNEPTQFMSKRTPEQAVGDGLQTMYTGELTGNGGFATNGQDCSDPGASGDCYIFRNYGDLFSQKGDYPFVITSGVVEGFRVRPGKEYGDGTLRMITTKSTSNAAKNGWDLYVSRPKDNNRQKGNILYLAGHSFANSTAGNRVVLNTLLNLAYKPSSLETSRAEPVADITYKGDGTVDKVRVLSGTFLDTPPPAHFPERINFQMGAKGADWIFPYVEGRFRSILSTDIEGKQNFAADAEWEAAARMPKPGEREIFTVLGTNQEGLKKVDFKLSELRAGCQDDDKTGKLRNVCDLQEAFGLDRNAAGASVLDPDGNGIVETALAALLNEHNHTSQHFLQRVRGFCVAHDRTDSTPYDDMEPNEAKCDNRQFGEVRSTLGGLDHASAAVVGRSDYIEIQRPDMAYIGGLDGQLHAIYLRGPIPGRTAPAAGTELWSFIPKGQLSRLRTNDARVDISPVVSDVYVDYEDVNRNGVLDPDERNTGIFRWRTVLVSGSGRLGGEMFALDVTDPRFPTVLWDVTADQDNFDDPEADKNTAFRWSDRQGGPVPNYTELDGARISGPYNFRDFGDSLAINLVPVRRGNVPTFQVVVATNGATTGAQQMHVFALDSGTGRKLWQWERPYGASTSNSVPGGTSTLDMDNDGSMDRVYVGDMEGRLWELDIRTGANLNAFTTGSGGSYPLFSTDNAQHPISTVPAIMRLPYEMAADSLFSKMGVGQAAAGKLALVFGTAGPDWVLTTNPNIKGRVYVVASSPEDVKIRNQLTYDKVSSVSPTTASDMNRWGNAKQGAAFYFELDEKERAVGSPKIVGSQIVLTTAFGTTENNPFKSDMAGHTRVRDLSQSKSAEGYKSASGKAAAGSLVLPDGTIITQSMVGLESTGDQKPAGSVPGSGLPGKRTPARIGSWLDLGRALAE
;
A
#
# COMPACT_ATOMS: atom_id res chain seq x y z
N MET A 1 -27.61 44.29 4.40
CA MET A 1 -26.46 44.91 3.72
C MET A 1 -26.26 44.20 2.39
N LYS A 2 -26.12 44.96 1.29
CA LYS A 2 -25.98 44.45 -0.08
C LYS A 2 -24.60 43.79 -0.29
N ALA A 3 -24.64 42.58 -0.83
CA ALA A 3 -23.71 41.96 -1.79
C ALA A 3 -22.22 42.33 -1.77
N LEU A 4 -21.37 41.32 -1.54
CA LEU A 4 -20.18 41.11 -2.38
C LEU A 4 -20.07 39.63 -2.75
N ARG A 5 -20.61 39.28 -3.93
CA ARG A 5 -20.32 38.04 -4.65
C ARG A 5 -18.93 38.18 -5.27
N ILE A 6 -17.96 37.39 -4.83
CA ILE A 6 -16.73 37.14 -5.61
C ILE A 6 -16.88 35.74 -6.23
N ARG A 7 -16.75 35.68 -7.56
CA ARG A 7 -16.97 34.51 -8.41
C ARG A 7 -15.91 33.41 -8.20
N PRO A 8 -16.29 32.12 -8.31
CA PRO A 8 -15.40 30.97 -8.12
C PRO A 8 -14.67 30.57 -9.42
N LEU A 9 -13.97 31.51 -10.07
CA LEU A 9 -13.41 31.28 -11.41
C LEU A 9 -11.87 31.14 -11.46
N VAL A 10 -11.19 31.00 -10.32
CA VAL A 10 -9.70 30.97 -10.27
C VAL A 10 -9.12 29.65 -9.72
N VAL A 11 -9.96 28.66 -9.37
CA VAL A 11 -9.47 27.37 -8.81
C VAL A 11 -8.98 26.38 -9.89
N LEU A 12 -9.17 26.67 -11.19
CA LEU A 12 -8.88 25.69 -12.26
C LEU A 12 -7.43 25.66 -12.81
N CYS A 13 -6.47 26.44 -12.28
CA CYS A 13 -5.13 26.55 -12.89
C CYS A 13 -3.93 26.13 -12.01
N LEU A 14 -4.13 25.44 -10.89
CA LEU A 14 -3.02 25.02 -10.00
C LEU A 14 -2.80 23.49 -9.90
N MET A 15 -3.35 22.70 -10.81
CA MET A 15 -3.05 21.25 -10.91
C MET A 15 -2.29 20.89 -12.18
N THR A 16 -1.05 21.38 -12.32
CA THR A 16 -0.08 20.80 -13.28
C THR A 16 1.33 20.83 -12.69
N LEU A 17 1.54 20.10 -11.60
CA LEU A 17 2.88 19.59 -11.30
C LEU A 17 3.03 18.25 -12.04
N PRO A 18 4.09 18.03 -12.82
CA PRO A 18 4.38 16.70 -13.34
C PRO A 18 4.66 15.77 -12.16
N PHE A 19 3.81 14.77 -12.00
CA PHE A 19 4.00 13.69 -11.06
C PHE A 19 5.30 12.94 -11.37
N VAL A 20 6.10 12.73 -10.33
CA VAL A 20 7.43 12.12 -10.42
C VAL A 20 7.26 10.62 -10.20
N ALA A 21 7.68 9.82 -11.18
CA ALA A 21 7.63 8.37 -11.14
C ALA A 21 7.97 7.78 -9.76
N SER A 22 7.24 6.75 -9.34
CA SER A 22 7.43 6.11 -8.04
C SER A 22 8.05 4.73 -8.23
N ALA A 23 9.33 4.57 -7.87
CA ALA A 23 9.88 3.28 -7.50
C ALA A 23 9.57 3.01 -6.02
N THR A 24 9.39 1.75 -5.68
CA THR A 24 9.20 1.33 -4.30
C THR A 24 10.58 1.10 -3.70
N ASP A 25 11.00 1.94 -2.75
CA ASP A 25 12.20 1.63 -1.97
C ASP A 25 12.00 0.26 -1.30
N VAL A 26 13.00 -0.61 -1.33
CA VAL A 26 12.95 -1.93 -0.70
C VAL A 26 14.26 -2.13 0.05
N ARG A 27 14.14 -2.56 1.31
CA ARG A 27 15.29 -2.97 2.12
C ARG A 27 15.74 -4.38 1.77
N PHE A 28 17.04 -4.54 1.57
CA PHE A 28 17.71 -5.82 1.31
C PHE A 28 18.71 -6.12 2.41
N GLU A 29 18.65 -7.35 2.93
CA GLU A 29 19.49 -7.79 4.03
C GLU A 29 20.93 -8.10 3.58
N GLN A 30 21.85 -8.13 4.56
CA GLN A 30 23.21 -8.60 4.33
C GLN A 30 23.18 -10.01 3.71
N GLY A 31 24.03 -10.25 2.71
CA GLY A 31 24.06 -11.50 1.95
C GLY A 31 23.28 -11.44 0.64
N SER A 32 22.46 -10.41 0.41
CA SER A 32 21.81 -10.17 -0.89
C SER A 32 22.86 -10.01 -2.00
N LEU A 33 22.48 -10.37 -3.22
CA LEU A 33 23.36 -10.31 -4.39
C LEU A 33 22.97 -9.12 -5.28
N ILE A 34 23.96 -8.44 -5.84
CA ILE A 34 23.80 -7.36 -6.83
C ILE A 34 24.49 -7.78 -8.12
N ILE A 35 23.78 -7.67 -9.23
CA ILE A 35 24.33 -7.80 -10.59
C ILE A 35 24.48 -6.37 -11.14
N PRO A 36 25.70 -5.81 -11.15
CA PRO A 36 25.93 -4.45 -11.60
C PRO A 36 25.79 -4.30 -13.12
N MET A 37 25.28 -3.14 -13.53
CA MET A 37 24.94 -2.81 -14.92
C MET A 37 25.68 -1.56 -15.41
N GLN A 38 26.86 -1.26 -14.84
CA GLN A 38 27.72 -0.11 -15.21
C GLN A 38 29.15 -0.56 -15.51
N ARG A 39 29.86 0.19 -16.35
CA ARG A 39 31.20 -0.16 -16.84
C ARG A 39 32.22 -0.32 -15.72
N ALA A 40 32.14 0.48 -14.66
CA ALA A 40 33.08 0.40 -13.55
C ALA A 40 33.09 -0.98 -12.87
N TYR A 41 31.98 -1.70 -12.91
CA TYR A 41 31.80 -2.97 -12.20
C TYR A 41 31.42 -4.14 -13.09
N GLN A 42 31.24 -3.91 -14.39
CA GLN A 42 30.84 -4.93 -15.34
C GLN A 42 31.46 -4.65 -16.71
N THR A 43 31.93 -5.69 -17.38
CA THR A 43 32.40 -5.56 -18.76
C THR A 43 31.23 -5.21 -19.69
N GLN A 44 31.52 -4.75 -20.91
CA GLN A 44 30.47 -4.54 -21.92
C GLN A 44 29.67 -5.82 -22.17
N CYS A 45 30.38 -6.92 -22.43
CA CYS A 45 29.78 -8.23 -22.66
C CYS A 45 29.00 -8.74 -21.43
N GLY A 46 29.58 -8.61 -20.23
CA GLY A 46 28.92 -9.01 -18.98
C GLY A 46 27.62 -8.24 -18.72
N SER A 47 27.54 -6.96 -19.10
CA SER A 47 26.32 -6.17 -18.93
C SER A 47 25.19 -6.61 -19.85
N VAL A 48 25.50 -7.16 -21.03
CA VAL A 48 24.50 -7.73 -21.95
C VAL A 48 24.16 -9.17 -21.54
N ALA A 49 25.17 -9.96 -21.15
CA ALA A 49 24.98 -11.33 -20.66
C ALA A 49 24.17 -11.39 -19.36
N ALA A 50 24.17 -10.31 -18.56
CA ALA A 50 23.35 -10.20 -17.36
C ALA A 50 21.86 -10.47 -17.63
N TYR A 51 21.30 -10.01 -18.76
CA TYR A 51 19.91 -10.27 -19.12
C TYR A 51 19.62 -11.76 -19.32
N GLY A 52 20.55 -12.50 -19.93
CA GLY A 52 20.42 -13.94 -20.05
C GLY A 52 20.56 -14.67 -18.73
N LEU A 53 21.46 -14.20 -17.85
CA LEU A 53 21.57 -14.71 -16.48
C LEU A 53 20.26 -14.51 -15.70
N ILE A 54 19.66 -13.31 -15.78
CA ILE A 54 18.34 -13.03 -15.18
C ILE A 54 17.28 -13.98 -15.73
N TYR A 55 17.20 -14.14 -17.05
CA TYR A 55 16.23 -15.03 -17.67
C TYR A 55 16.39 -16.49 -17.18
N ARG A 56 17.63 -16.99 -17.02
CA ARG A 56 17.89 -18.32 -16.46
C ARG A 56 17.52 -18.44 -14.99
N PHE A 57 17.73 -17.39 -14.19
CA PHE A 57 17.27 -17.36 -12.80
C PHE A 57 15.73 -17.45 -12.70
N LEU A 58 15.01 -16.70 -13.54
CA LEU A 58 13.55 -16.76 -13.61
C LEU A 58 13.06 -18.16 -14.02
N GLN A 59 13.72 -18.83 -14.97
CA GLN A 59 13.40 -20.21 -15.35
C GLN A 59 13.53 -21.23 -14.20
N LYS A 60 14.35 -20.92 -13.18
CA LYS A 60 14.56 -21.77 -11.99
C LYS A 60 13.80 -21.23 -10.77
N GLY A 61 12.90 -20.26 -10.98
CA GLY A 61 12.08 -19.65 -9.94
C GLY A 61 12.90 -18.91 -8.88
N VAL A 62 13.90 -18.13 -9.30
CA VAL A 62 14.61 -17.18 -8.44
C VAL A 62 14.03 -15.78 -8.71
N THR A 63 13.63 -15.07 -7.67
CA THR A 63 13.08 -13.71 -7.79
C THR A 63 14.20 -12.69 -7.96
N VAL A 64 14.01 -11.78 -8.91
CA VAL A 64 14.99 -10.75 -9.27
C VAL A 64 14.34 -9.37 -9.17
N TYR A 65 14.92 -8.49 -8.36
CA TYR A 65 14.48 -7.11 -8.18
C TYR A 65 15.30 -6.19 -9.08
N TRP A 66 14.66 -5.26 -9.79
CA TRP A 66 15.34 -4.29 -10.65
C TRP A 66 15.32 -2.91 -10.01
N ALA A 67 16.49 -2.42 -9.60
CA ALA A 67 16.61 -1.14 -8.90
C ALA A 67 16.86 0.01 -9.89
N VAL A 68 15.99 1.02 -9.89
CA VAL A 68 16.14 2.25 -10.69
C VAL A 68 15.64 3.44 -9.89
N GLN A 69 16.46 4.48 -9.75
CA GLN A 69 16.06 5.73 -9.09
C GLN A 69 15.19 6.57 -10.05
N PRO A 70 13.88 6.75 -9.80
CA PRO A 70 13.00 7.49 -10.70
C PRO A 70 13.33 8.97 -10.83
N THR A 71 13.91 9.57 -9.78
CA THR A 71 14.21 11.02 -9.73
C THR A 71 15.56 11.36 -10.36
N LYS A 72 16.30 10.36 -10.84
CA LYS A 72 17.62 10.59 -11.41
C LYS A 72 17.52 11.46 -12.66
N THR A 73 18.53 12.29 -12.88
CA THR A 73 18.56 13.30 -13.94
C THR A 73 19.65 13.01 -14.98
N SER A 74 20.22 11.80 -14.92
CA SER A 74 21.29 11.32 -15.78
C SER A 74 21.45 9.81 -15.73
N HIS A 75 22.00 9.22 -16.80
CA HIS A 75 22.42 7.82 -16.86
C HIS A 75 23.88 7.56 -16.44
N HIS A 76 24.69 8.59 -16.19
CA HIS A 76 26.14 8.48 -16.08
C HIS A 76 26.77 9.19 -14.86
N ARG A 77 26.03 10.03 -14.12
CA ARG A 77 26.57 10.81 -12.98
C ARG A 77 26.45 10.03 -11.67
N CYS A 78 27.32 9.03 -11.49
CA CYS A 78 27.35 8.23 -10.27
C CYS A 78 28.78 7.92 -9.79
N LYS A 79 29.45 8.92 -9.22
CA LYS A 79 30.83 8.78 -8.69
C LYS A 79 30.84 8.25 -7.26
N ASN A 80 31.78 7.35 -6.95
CA ASN A 80 32.07 6.89 -5.58
C ASN A 80 32.98 7.86 -4.82
N SER A 81 33.83 8.58 -5.56
CA SER A 81 34.91 9.40 -5.02
C SER A 81 34.51 10.86 -4.74
N VAL A 82 33.31 11.29 -5.14
CA VAL A 82 32.82 12.68 -5.06
C VAL A 82 31.39 12.70 -4.54
N ASP A 83 31.08 13.56 -3.57
CA ASP A 83 29.77 13.63 -2.90
C ASP A 83 28.90 14.84 -3.31
N THR A 84 29.29 15.59 -4.35
CA THR A 84 28.47 16.72 -4.81
C THR A 84 27.25 16.24 -5.60
N ALA A 85 26.08 16.86 -5.38
CA ALA A 85 24.80 16.44 -5.95
C ALA A 85 24.85 16.22 -7.48
N VAL A 86 25.51 17.13 -8.22
CA VAL A 86 25.67 17.03 -9.68
C VAL A 86 26.45 15.78 -10.12
N HIS A 87 27.26 15.16 -9.27
CA HIS A 87 28.06 13.97 -9.62
C HIS A 87 27.44 12.64 -9.17
N ILE A 88 26.29 12.68 -8.49
CA ILE A 88 25.64 11.50 -7.90
C ILE A 88 24.14 11.42 -8.21
N ASP A 89 23.57 12.42 -8.89
CA ASP A 89 22.16 12.47 -9.30
C ASP A 89 21.80 11.53 -10.47
N GLY A 90 22.74 10.70 -10.92
CA GLY A 90 22.54 9.56 -11.82
C GLY A 90 22.63 8.19 -11.14
N CYS A 91 22.87 8.14 -9.82
CA CYS A 91 22.92 6.87 -9.09
C CYS A 91 21.53 6.26 -8.88
N ASP A 92 21.43 4.95 -9.06
CA ASP A 92 20.24 4.16 -8.75
C ASP A 92 20.20 3.73 -7.27
N MET A 93 21.35 3.37 -6.68
CA MET A 93 21.43 2.94 -5.27
C MET A 93 22.85 3.00 -4.71
N GLU A 94 22.99 2.94 -3.39
CA GLU A 94 24.28 2.89 -2.66
C GLU A 94 24.28 1.75 -1.63
N VAL A 95 25.43 1.08 -1.49
CA VAL A 95 25.73 0.20 -0.37
C VAL A 95 26.87 0.81 0.42
N ALA A 96 26.64 1.10 1.71
CA ALA A 96 27.62 1.71 2.60
C ALA A 96 27.87 0.85 3.84
N LYS A 97 29.09 0.90 4.37
CA LYS A 97 29.51 0.24 5.61
C LYS A 97 30.58 1.07 6.32
N GLU A 98 30.44 1.27 7.64
CA GLU A 98 31.34 2.13 8.42
C GLU A 98 32.77 1.60 8.50
N SER A 99 32.94 0.28 8.56
CA SER A 99 34.23 -0.41 8.58
C SER A 99 34.18 -1.76 7.84
N GLY A 100 35.28 -2.14 7.19
CA GLY A 100 35.37 -3.33 6.37
C GLY A 100 34.84 -3.12 4.94
N TRP A 101 34.59 -4.22 4.22
CA TRP A 101 34.18 -4.16 2.82
C TRP A 101 32.65 -4.01 2.71
N PRO A 102 32.12 -3.03 1.96
CA PRO A 102 30.68 -2.87 1.74
C PRO A 102 30.10 -4.00 0.88
N VAL A 103 30.90 -4.54 -0.05
CA VAL A 103 30.55 -5.69 -0.90
C VAL A 103 31.74 -6.61 -1.11
N SER A 104 31.48 -7.87 -1.48
CA SER A 104 32.47 -8.85 -1.93
C SER A 104 32.10 -9.36 -3.32
N LEU A 105 33.07 -9.73 -4.16
CA LEU A 105 32.83 -10.26 -5.51
C LEU A 105 32.70 -11.80 -5.47
N LEU A 106 31.71 -12.35 -6.15
CA LEU A 106 31.53 -13.80 -6.31
C LEU A 106 32.51 -14.35 -7.35
N ASN A 107 33.15 -15.48 -7.02
CA ASN A 107 33.76 -16.35 -7.99
C ASN A 107 32.71 -17.34 -8.50
N ASN A 108 32.22 -17.13 -9.72
CA ASN A 108 31.13 -17.91 -10.30
C ASN A 108 31.47 -19.41 -10.48
N THR A 109 32.75 -19.79 -10.51
CA THR A 109 33.17 -21.18 -10.66
C THR A 109 33.18 -21.93 -9.32
N THR A 110 33.64 -21.28 -8.25
CA THR A 110 33.77 -21.94 -6.92
C THR A 110 32.58 -21.70 -6.01
N GLY A 111 31.84 -20.61 -6.22
CA GLY A 111 30.81 -20.11 -5.31
C GLY A 111 31.37 -19.30 -4.13
N GLU A 112 32.68 -19.07 -4.08
CA GLU A 112 33.34 -18.35 -2.99
C GLU A 112 33.34 -16.84 -3.22
N PHE A 113 33.32 -16.07 -2.14
CA PHE A 113 33.35 -14.61 -2.19
C PHE A 113 34.74 -14.07 -1.87
N ILE A 114 35.27 -13.22 -2.76
CA ILE A 114 36.52 -12.50 -2.58
C ILE A 114 36.25 -11.08 -2.11
N ASN A 115 36.86 -10.69 -0.99
CA ASN A 115 36.62 -9.39 -0.35
C ASN A 115 37.33 -8.23 -1.06
N GLU A 116 38.44 -8.49 -1.75
CA GLU A 116 39.16 -7.48 -2.51
C GLU A 116 39.17 -7.80 -4.00
N PHE A 117 38.87 -6.79 -4.81
CA PHE A 117 38.86 -6.89 -6.27
C PHE A 117 39.05 -5.51 -6.91
N ASP A 118 39.51 -5.50 -8.16
CA ASP A 118 39.73 -4.28 -8.93
C ASP A 118 38.49 -3.93 -9.77
N THR A 119 38.16 -2.63 -9.85
CA THR A 119 37.15 -2.09 -10.78
C THR A 119 37.72 -1.94 -12.19
N PHE A 120 36.89 -1.56 -13.16
CA PHE A 120 37.34 -1.26 -14.52
C PHE A 120 37.55 0.25 -14.73
N ASP A 121 38.49 0.61 -15.62
CA ASP A 121 38.75 1.99 -16.02
C ASP A 121 37.60 2.53 -16.90
N THR A 122 37.05 3.69 -16.52
CA THR A 122 35.95 4.34 -17.26
C THR A 122 36.33 5.72 -17.82
N ARG A 123 37.61 6.14 -17.73
CA ARG A 123 38.07 7.46 -18.20
C ARG A 123 37.77 7.77 -19.67
N GLY A 124 37.69 6.74 -20.53
CA GLY A 124 37.35 6.87 -21.94
C GLY A 124 35.84 7.04 -22.22
N ALA A 125 35.04 7.40 -21.21
CA ALA A 125 33.63 7.72 -21.40
C ALA A 125 33.46 9.03 -22.23
N PRO A 126 32.33 9.20 -22.95
CA PRO A 126 32.16 10.24 -23.98
C PRO A 126 32.34 11.69 -23.53
N ASN A 127 32.33 11.93 -22.22
CA ASN A 127 32.23 13.23 -21.57
C ASN A 127 33.33 13.48 -20.51
N GLY A 128 34.31 12.58 -20.35
CA GLY A 128 35.39 12.73 -19.36
C GLY A 128 34.96 12.59 -17.89
N MET A 129 33.72 12.16 -17.62
CA MET A 129 33.17 12.03 -16.26
C MET A 129 33.40 10.65 -15.61
N GLY A 130 34.17 9.76 -16.26
CA GLY A 130 34.52 8.45 -15.72
C GLY A 130 35.33 8.50 -14.41
N GLU A 131 35.38 7.37 -13.72
CA GLU A 131 36.26 7.11 -12.59
C GLU A 131 37.49 6.29 -13.02
N ASN A 132 38.64 6.60 -12.40
CA ASN A 132 39.83 5.77 -12.50
C ASN A 132 39.57 4.39 -11.90
N THR A 133 40.30 3.39 -12.39
CA THR A 133 40.40 2.08 -11.73
C THR A 133 40.76 2.27 -10.26
N PHE A 134 40.00 1.63 -9.36
CA PHE A 134 40.31 1.59 -7.95
C PHE A 134 40.06 0.19 -7.40
N ARG A 135 40.76 -0.12 -6.32
CA ARG A 135 40.66 -1.42 -5.64
C ARG A 135 39.63 -1.32 -4.52
N VAL A 136 38.62 -2.20 -4.54
CA VAL A 136 37.70 -2.37 -3.42
C VAL A 136 38.46 -3.07 -2.30
N LYS A 137 38.58 -2.38 -1.15
CA LYS A 137 39.31 -2.85 0.03
C LYS A 137 38.61 -2.37 1.31
N GLY A 138 39.03 -2.85 2.48
CA GLY A 138 38.35 -2.57 3.76
C GLY A 138 38.30 -1.09 4.19
N THR A 139 38.99 -0.20 3.48
CA THR A 139 38.92 1.27 3.69
C THR A 139 37.88 1.96 2.80
N VAL A 140 37.35 1.28 1.78
CA VAL A 140 36.30 1.82 0.92
C VAL A 140 34.98 1.70 1.67
N LYS A 141 34.38 2.83 2.06
CA LYS A 141 33.17 2.84 2.91
C LYS A 141 31.86 2.71 2.14
N ARG A 142 31.86 2.96 0.83
CA ARG A 142 30.65 2.95 0.00
C ARG A 142 30.90 2.51 -1.43
N MET A 143 29.88 1.93 -2.04
CA MET A 143 29.81 1.52 -3.44
C MET A 143 28.47 1.98 -4.02
N ARG A 144 28.49 2.73 -5.11
CA ARG A 144 27.31 3.32 -5.75
C ARG A 144 27.07 2.70 -7.12
N TYR A 145 25.81 2.41 -7.41
CA TYR A 145 25.39 1.72 -8.62
C TYR A 145 24.48 2.59 -9.49
N MET A 146 24.60 2.44 -10.80
CA MET A 146 23.77 3.07 -11.83
C MET A 146 23.50 2.11 -12.99
N GLY A 147 22.63 2.52 -13.90
CA GLY A 147 22.28 1.77 -15.10
C GLY A 147 21.29 0.65 -14.82
N GLY A 148 20.53 0.71 -13.73
CA GLY A 148 19.52 -0.27 -13.39
C GLY A 148 20.08 -1.62 -12.95
N PRO A 149 20.81 -1.72 -11.83
CA PRO A 149 21.30 -3.00 -11.32
C PRO A 149 20.17 -3.96 -10.93
N PHE A 150 20.42 -5.25 -11.06
CA PHE A 150 19.52 -6.30 -10.56
C PHE A 150 19.96 -6.78 -9.18
N ILE A 151 19.00 -7.19 -8.35
CA ILE A 151 19.21 -7.62 -6.97
C ILE A 151 18.50 -8.96 -6.74
N ILE A 152 19.14 -9.86 -6.01
CA ILE A 152 18.54 -11.11 -5.51
C ILE A 152 18.59 -11.05 -3.98
N GLU A 153 17.46 -11.31 -3.32
CA GLU A 153 17.36 -11.22 -1.86
C GLU A 153 18.24 -12.27 -1.16
N ALA A 154 18.72 -11.95 0.04
CA ALA A 154 19.56 -12.83 0.85
C ALA A 154 18.97 -14.23 1.08
N SER A 155 17.64 -14.35 1.17
CA SER A 155 16.89 -15.61 1.29
C SER A 155 17.10 -16.53 0.08
N GLU A 156 17.28 -15.97 -1.12
CA GLU A 156 17.49 -16.71 -2.37
C GLU A 156 18.95 -16.74 -2.84
N ALA A 157 19.82 -15.97 -2.20
CA ALA A 157 21.23 -15.83 -2.59
C ALA A 157 21.95 -17.19 -2.66
N ALA A 158 21.73 -18.09 -1.70
CA ALA A 158 22.34 -19.42 -1.70
C ALA A 158 21.87 -20.27 -2.90
N LYS A 159 20.58 -20.23 -3.22
CA LYS A 159 20.00 -20.89 -4.39
C LYS A 159 20.62 -20.35 -5.68
N ALA A 160 20.70 -19.03 -5.81
CA ALA A 160 21.29 -18.38 -6.99
C ALA A 160 22.77 -18.72 -7.18
N VAL A 161 23.57 -18.73 -6.10
CA VAL A 161 24.98 -19.11 -6.14
C VAL A 161 25.15 -20.57 -6.56
N ASN A 162 24.36 -21.48 -6.00
CA ASN A 162 24.42 -22.91 -6.36
C ASN A 162 24.03 -23.15 -7.81
N LEU A 163 23.00 -22.47 -8.32
CA LEU A 163 22.62 -22.53 -9.74
C LEU A 163 23.77 -22.07 -10.64
N LEU A 164 24.38 -20.92 -10.34
CA LEU A 164 25.46 -20.37 -11.14
C LEU A 164 26.71 -21.27 -11.17
N LYS A 165 26.98 -21.95 -10.04
CA LYS A 165 28.11 -22.85 -9.86
C LYS A 165 27.91 -24.19 -10.56
N ASP A 166 26.79 -24.85 -10.26
CA ASP A 166 26.61 -26.29 -10.49
C ASP A 166 25.65 -26.60 -11.67
N ASP A 167 24.71 -25.71 -12.01
CA ASP A 167 23.69 -26.00 -13.03
C ASP A 167 24.24 -25.81 -14.47
N PRO A 168 24.08 -26.79 -15.38
CA PRO A 168 24.56 -26.72 -16.76
C PRO A 168 24.00 -25.52 -17.56
N ASP A 169 22.78 -25.08 -17.29
CA ASP A 169 22.16 -23.93 -17.98
C ASP A 169 22.91 -22.62 -17.73
N PHE A 170 23.70 -22.56 -16.66
CA PHE A 170 24.45 -21.38 -16.23
C PHE A 170 25.92 -21.43 -16.65
N ALA A 171 26.38 -22.51 -17.30
CA ALA A 171 27.80 -22.74 -17.60
C ALA A 171 28.46 -21.64 -18.46
N LYS A 172 27.68 -20.91 -19.27
CA LYS A 172 28.21 -19.78 -20.06
C LYS A 172 28.60 -18.59 -19.18
N PHE A 173 27.94 -18.38 -18.04
CA PHE A 173 28.14 -17.21 -17.18
C PHE A 173 29.29 -17.36 -16.17
N LYS A 174 29.96 -18.52 -16.11
CA LYS A 174 31.02 -18.84 -15.14
C LYS A 174 32.45 -18.91 -15.68
N GLY A 175 32.67 -18.64 -16.98
CA GLY A 175 34.01 -18.64 -17.58
C GLY A 175 34.95 -17.59 -16.96
N PRO A 176 36.27 -17.60 -17.29
CA PRO A 176 37.15 -16.50 -16.86
C PRO A 176 36.63 -15.18 -17.42
N GLU A 177 36.88 -14.08 -16.70
CA GLU A 177 36.59 -12.73 -17.16
C GLU A 177 37.42 -12.45 -18.43
N GLY A 178 36.86 -12.79 -19.59
CA GLY A 178 37.51 -12.74 -20.89
C GLY A 178 37.90 -11.32 -21.26
N THR A 179 38.99 -11.17 -22.03
CA THR A 179 39.52 -9.89 -22.48
C THR A 179 38.40 -8.97 -22.97
N PRO A 180 38.31 -7.73 -22.49
CA PRO A 180 37.20 -6.83 -22.83
C PRO A 180 37.14 -6.65 -24.34
N ASP A 181 36.14 -7.25 -24.99
CA ASP A 181 35.77 -6.89 -26.35
C ASP A 181 35.20 -5.46 -26.28
N PRO A 182 35.87 -4.46 -26.88
CA PRO A 182 35.46 -3.06 -26.80
C PRO A 182 34.15 -2.75 -27.54
N ASN A 183 33.61 -3.71 -28.29
CA ASN A 183 32.36 -3.55 -29.05
C ASN A 183 31.27 -4.57 -28.67
N CYS A 184 31.54 -5.51 -27.75
CA CYS A 184 30.64 -6.62 -27.44
C CYS A 184 30.15 -7.35 -28.72
N GLY A 185 31.08 -7.90 -29.50
CA GLY A 185 30.75 -8.65 -30.70
C GLY A 185 29.96 -9.94 -30.42
N PRO A 186 29.30 -10.53 -31.44
CA PRO A 186 28.45 -11.70 -31.24
C PRO A 186 29.13 -12.90 -30.56
N GLY A 187 28.63 -13.26 -29.37
CA GLY A 187 28.90 -14.53 -28.70
C GLY A 187 30.30 -14.74 -28.10
N THR A 188 31.07 -13.68 -27.86
CA THR A 188 32.49 -13.76 -27.50
C THR A 188 32.79 -13.73 -25.99
N GLY A 189 31.86 -13.27 -25.14
CA GLY A 189 32.05 -13.21 -23.68
C GLY A 189 30.74 -13.18 -22.89
N PHE A 190 30.62 -14.01 -21.85
CA PHE A 190 29.37 -14.19 -21.09
C PHE A 190 29.55 -14.07 -19.57
N TYR A 191 30.76 -13.79 -19.09
CA TYR A 191 31.01 -13.68 -17.67
C TYR A 191 30.26 -12.48 -17.08
N VAL A 192 29.48 -12.72 -16.03
CA VAL A 192 28.72 -11.68 -15.30
C VAL A 192 29.27 -11.57 -13.89
N ARG A 193 29.81 -10.40 -13.52
CA ARG A 193 30.17 -10.12 -12.12
C ARG A 193 28.92 -10.09 -11.25
N VAL A 194 29.00 -10.69 -10.06
CA VAL A 194 27.96 -10.67 -9.03
C VAL A 194 28.59 -10.23 -7.71
N HIS A 195 28.05 -9.19 -7.07
CA HIS A 195 28.50 -8.71 -5.78
C HIS A 195 27.61 -9.27 -4.68
N LYS A 196 28.18 -9.78 -3.59
CA LYS A 196 27.46 -10.00 -2.33
C LYS A 196 27.57 -8.77 -1.46
N VAL A 197 26.44 -8.37 -0.90
CA VAL A 197 26.33 -7.24 -0.01
C VAL A 197 26.73 -7.64 1.41
N ASN A 198 27.59 -6.85 2.05
CA ASN A 198 28.12 -7.12 3.39
C ASN A 198 27.52 -6.22 4.47
N ASN A 199 26.55 -5.37 4.13
CA ASN A 199 25.75 -4.57 5.04
C ASN A 199 24.36 -4.31 4.44
N ALA A 200 23.29 -4.37 5.23
CA ALA A 200 21.94 -4.11 4.72
C ALA A 200 21.85 -2.72 4.05
N PHE A 201 21.00 -2.60 3.03
CA PHE A 201 20.83 -1.37 2.24
C PHE A 201 19.38 -1.24 1.76
N VAL A 202 19.04 -0.04 1.28
CA VAL A 202 17.74 0.26 0.66
C VAL A 202 17.98 0.61 -0.80
N ALA A 203 17.13 0.10 -1.69
CA ALA A 203 17.19 0.41 -3.11
C ALA A 203 15.80 0.72 -3.68
N PRO A 204 15.66 1.74 -4.55
CA PRO A 204 14.41 2.03 -5.25
C PRO A 204 14.14 0.95 -6.30
N ILE A 205 13.16 0.09 -6.05
CA ILE A 205 12.76 -1.01 -6.94
C ILE A 205 11.71 -0.53 -7.92
N ALA A 206 12.07 -0.56 -9.19
CA ALA A 206 11.17 -0.28 -10.30
C ALA A 206 10.46 -1.54 -10.81
N ARG A 207 10.96 -2.75 -10.48
CA ARG A 207 10.34 -4.02 -10.91
C ARG A 207 10.73 -5.22 -10.05
N ILE A 208 9.82 -6.19 -9.88
CA ILE A 208 10.04 -7.47 -9.19
C ILE A 208 9.73 -8.63 -10.15
N MET A 209 10.74 -9.32 -10.66
CA MET A 209 10.57 -10.40 -11.64
C MET A 209 10.62 -11.76 -10.94
N ASN A 210 9.55 -12.53 -11.00
CA ASN A 210 9.44 -13.88 -10.44
C ASN A 210 8.91 -14.93 -11.44
N GLU A 211 8.47 -14.49 -12.61
CA GLU A 211 8.02 -15.33 -13.73
C GLU A 211 8.92 -15.07 -14.95
N VAL A 212 9.04 -16.08 -15.82
CA VAL A 212 9.77 -15.94 -17.08
C VAL A 212 8.97 -15.02 -18.02
N PRO A 213 9.63 -14.10 -18.76
CA PRO A 213 8.95 -13.27 -19.77
C PRO A 213 8.15 -14.13 -20.76
N PRO A 214 6.97 -13.66 -21.20
CA PRO A 214 6.11 -14.42 -22.11
C PRO A 214 6.79 -14.66 -23.46
N PRO A 215 6.41 -15.73 -24.18
CA PRO A 215 6.93 -16.01 -25.52
C PRO A 215 6.69 -14.85 -26.49
N ILE A 216 7.71 -14.54 -27.30
CA ILE A 216 7.65 -13.49 -28.32
C ILE A 216 7.18 -14.07 -29.65
N ALA A 217 6.18 -13.45 -30.27
CA ALA A 217 5.84 -13.67 -31.67
C ALA A 217 6.76 -12.81 -32.56
N LEU A 218 7.75 -13.43 -33.18
CA LEU A 218 8.68 -12.75 -34.09
C LEU A 218 8.14 -12.82 -35.52
N VAL A 219 7.89 -11.66 -36.14
CA VAL A 219 7.44 -11.63 -37.53
C VAL A 219 8.60 -11.80 -38.49
N GLU A 220 8.49 -12.81 -39.34
CA GLU A 220 9.35 -13.03 -40.49
C GLU A 220 8.72 -12.44 -41.75
N GLY A 221 9.51 -11.61 -42.45
CA GLY A 221 9.23 -11.12 -43.80
C GLY A 221 10.49 -11.13 -44.66
N SER A 222 10.45 -10.50 -45.83
CA SER A 222 11.52 -10.57 -46.85
C SER A 222 12.89 -9.94 -46.46
N GLY A 223 12.99 -9.34 -45.27
CA GLY A 223 14.11 -8.51 -44.83
C GLY A 223 15.03 -9.09 -43.74
N GLY A 224 14.92 -10.38 -43.38
CA GLY A 224 15.87 -11.03 -42.46
C GLY A 224 15.66 -10.74 -40.97
N SER A 225 14.42 -10.44 -40.55
CA SER A 225 14.03 -10.10 -39.16
C SER A 225 14.51 -11.12 -38.11
N VAL A 226 14.51 -12.40 -38.45
CA VAL A 226 14.95 -13.48 -37.54
C VAL A 226 16.43 -13.35 -37.16
N GLY A 227 17.27 -12.91 -38.09
CA GLY A 227 18.70 -12.73 -37.86
C GLY A 227 19.01 -11.67 -36.80
N ILE A 228 18.16 -10.63 -36.69
CA ILE A 228 18.36 -9.51 -35.77
C ILE A 228 18.08 -9.94 -34.32
N LEU A 229 16.93 -10.55 -34.03
CA LEU A 229 16.62 -11.07 -32.69
C LEU A 229 17.69 -12.08 -32.22
N ARG A 230 18.12 -12.99 -33.11
CA ARG A 230 19.17 -13.97 -32.80
C ARG A 230 20.44 -13.27 -32.32
N GLN A 231 20.89 -12.17 -32.93
CA GLN A 231 22.08 -11.46 -32.49
C GLN A 231 21.95 -10.93 -31.04
N TYR A 232 20.82 -10.33 -30.70
CA TYR A 232 20.59 -9.83 -29.33
C TYR A 232 20.55 -10.96 -28.30
N LEU A 233 19.81 -12.03 -28.57
CA LEU A 233 19.74 -13.20 -27.66
C LEU A 233 21.09 -13.92 -27.54
N PHE A 234 21.85 -13.99 -28.63
CA PHE A 234 23.17 -14.60 -28.64
C PHE A 234 24.13 -13.81 -27.75
N ASN A 235 24.06 -12.47 -27.76
CA ASN A 235 24.88 -11.62 -26.89
C ASN A 235 24.47 -11.73 -25.42
N ALA A 236 23.19 -12.00 -25.14
CA ALA A 236 22.72 -12.30 -23.81
C ALA A 236 23.08 -13.72 -23.32
N GLY A 237 23.57 -14.60 -24.20
CA GLY A 237 23.87 -16.01 -23.87
C GLY A 237 22.66 -16.94 -23.92
N LEU A 238 21.56 -16.47 -24.52
CA LEU A 238 20.28 -17.18 -24.64
C LEU A 238 20.16 -18.02 -25.92
N ASN A 239 21.29 -18.35 -26.54
CA ASN A 239 21.38 -19.25 -27.68
C ASN A 239 21.52 -20.71 -27.22
N PHE A 240 20.42 -21.28 -26.75
CA PHE A 240 20.33 -22.68 -26.35
C PHE A 240 19.29 -23.44 -27.19
N GLU A 241 19.39 -24.76 -27.20
CA GLU A 241 18.48 -25.62 -27.95
C GLU A 241 17.03 -25.47 -27.46
N GLY A 242 16.11 -25.25 -28.41
CA GLY A 242 14.69 -25.00 -28.13
C GLY A 242 14.37 -23.58 -27.66
N ALA A 243 15.31 -22.62 -27.70
CA ALA A 243 15.00 -21.21 -27.46
C ALA A 243 14.07 -20.62 -28.54
N GLU A 244 14.29 -21.02 -29.80
CA GLU A 244 13.49 -20.66 -30.97
C GLU A 244 12.55 -21.82 -31.33
N GLY A 245 11.32 -21.49 -31.74
CA GLY A 245 10.36 -22.46 -32.24
C GLY A 245 9.48 -21.92 -33.37
N THR A 246 8.45 -22.69 -33.70
CA THR A 246 7.36 -22.30 -34.60
C THR A 246 6.04 -22.38 -33.85
N PHE A 247 4.95 -21.88 -34.43
CA PHE A 247 3.63 -22.04 -33.83
C PHE A 247 3.27 -23.51 -33.53
N GLU A 248 3.66 -24.45 -34.40
CA GLU A 248 3.38 -25.88 -34.21
C GLU A 248 4.30 -26.54 -33.17
N HIS A 249 5.48 -25.97 -32.95
CA HIS A 249 6.51 -26.46 -32.04
C HIS A 249 7.10 -25.29 -31.26
N HIS A 250 6.37 -24.85 -30.23
CA HIS A 250 6.69 -23.65 -29.47
C HIS A 250 8.10 -23.68 -28.85
N GLY A 251 8.84 -22.59 -29.08
CA GLY A 251 10.12 -22.31 -28.47
C GLY A 251 9.97 -21.80 -27.04
N LYS A 252 11.06 -21.85 -26.28
CA LYS A 252 11.11 -21.37 -24.90
C LYS A 252 11.18 -19.84 -24.78
N ILE A 253 11.67 -19.15 -25.81
CA ILE A 253 11.80 -17.67 -25.83
C ILE A 253 10.88 -17.05 -26.88
N PHE A 254 10.89 -17.55 -28.10
CA PHE A 254 10.13 -16.95 -29.19
C PHE A 254 9.76 -17.98 -30.27
N ASP A 255 8.70 -17.65 -31.00
CA ASP A 255 8.29 -18.37 -32.20
C ASP A 255 8.36 -17.45 -33.41
N VAL A 256 8.76 -18.03 -34.56
CA VAL A 256 8.77 -17.31 -35.83
C VAL A 256 7.42 -17.47 -36.53
N LEU A 257 6.78 -16.34 -36.84
CA LEU A 257 5.52 -16.26 -37.57
C LEU A 257 5.72 -15.64 -38.94
N HIS A 258 5.30 -16.34 -39.99
CA HIS A 258 5.44 -15.89 -41.38
C HIS A 258 4.30 -14.94 -41.78
N GLN A 259 4.63 -13.77 -42.34
CA GLN A 259 3.65 -12.70 -42.60
C GLN A 259 2.45 -13.12 -43.48
N GLU A 260 2.64 -13.96 -44.52
CA GLU A 260 1.55 -14.37 -45.43
C GLU A 260 0.83 -15.66 -45.02
N ARG A 261 1.23 -16.32 -43.93
CA ARG A 261 0.64 -17.61 -43.49
C ARG A 261 0.09 -17.54 -42.08
N ASP A 262 0.85 -16.98 -41.16
CA ASP A 262 0.57 -17.09 -39.72
C ASP A 262 -0.09 -15.83 -39.14
N LEU A 263 0.01 -14.69 -39.84
CA LEU A 263 -0.66 -13.44 -39.45
C LEU A 263 -2.07 -13.29 -40.05
N ILE A 264 -2.45 -14.18 -40.96
CA ILE A 264 -3.74 -14.14 -41.67
C ILE A 264 -4.66 -15.25 -41.18
N ASP A 265 -5.95 -15.12 -41.49
CA ASP A 265 -6.95 -16.15 -41.15
C ASP A 265 -6.75 -17.40 -42.02
N ASP A 266 -6.58 -18.56 -41.40
CA ASP A 266 -6.43 -19.86 -42.08
C ASP A 266 -7.68 -20.77 -41.97
N GLY A 267 -8.79 -20.23 -41.44
CA GLY A 267 -10.04 -20.93 -41.16
C GLY A 267 -10.06 -21.71 -39.84
N THR A 268 -8.90 -22.14 -39.33
CA THR A 268 -8.76 -22.80 -38.02
C THR A 268 -8.39 -21.84 -36.89
N HIS A 269 -7.65 -20.78 -37.23
CA HIS A 269 -7.24 -19.70 -36.36
C HIS A 269 -7.86 -18.39 -36.86
N PRO A 270 -9.10 -18.07 -36.46
CA PRO A 270 -9.73 -16.82 -36.85
C PRO A 270 -8.88 -15.65 -36.33
N ARG A 271 -8.58 -14.67 -37.20
CA ARG A 271 -7.62 -13.57 -36.95
C ARG A 271 -6.15 -13.99 -36.80
N GLY A 272 -5.78 -15.13 -37.36
CA GLY A 272 -4.41 -15.63 -37.48
C GLY A 272 -3.83 -16.19 -36.18
N LYS A 273 -2.72 -16.92 -36.33
CA LYS A 273 -2.04 -17.62 -35.23
C LYS A 273 -1.46 -16.69 -34.18
N LEU A 274 -1.19 -15.43 -34.54
CA LEU A 274 -0.79 -14.38 -33.58
C LEU A 274 -1.82 -14.23 -32.44
N ASN A 275 -3.11 -14.37 -32.76
CA ASN A 275 -4.22 -14.21 -31.82
C ASN A 275 -4.72 -15.55 -31.24
N TYR A 276 -3.92 -16.61 -31.34
CA TYR A 276 -4.26 -17.92 -30.77
C TYR A 276 -4.45 -17.86 -29.26
N ALA A 277 -5.59 -18.35 -28.77
CA ALA A 277 -5.90 -18.52 -27.35
C ALA A 277 -5.92 -20.02 -27.00
N PRO A 278 -5.04 -20.51 -26.09
CA PRO A 278 -5.01 -21.92 -25.72
C PRO A 278 -6.29 -22.43 -25.05
N ASP A 279 -6.98 -21.55 -24.30
CA ASP A 279 -8.28 -21.85 -23.72
C ASP A 279 -9.40 -21.21 -24.58
N PRO A 280 -10.20 -22.02 -25.29
CA PRO A 280 -11.26 -21.51 -26.16
C PRO A 280 -12.39 -20.82 -25.39
N THR A 281 -12.50 -21.04 -24.08
CA THR A 281 -13.47 -20.33 -23.22
C THR A 281 -13.02 -18.92 -22.84
N MET A 282 -11.71 -18.63 -23.01
CA MET A 282 -11.09 -17.34 -22.74
C MET A 282 -10.41 -16.79 -24.00
N PRO A 283 -11.16 -16.44 -25.07
CA PRO A 283 -10.59 -16.05 -26.37
C PRO A 283 -9.72 -14.79 -26.34
N ASN A 284 -9.81 -13.97 -25.29
CA ASN A 284 -8.97 -12.78 -25.10
C ASN A 284 -7.62 -13.11 -24.41
N LYS A 285 -7.42 -14.35 -23.93
CA LYS A 285 -6.16 -14.80 -23.32
C LYS A 285 -5.29 -15.48 -24.37
N THR A 286 -4.68 -14.65 -25.22
CA THR A 286 -3.73 -15.10 -26.25
C THR A 286 -2.48 -15.73 -25.64
N TYR A 287 -1.91 -16.71 -26.34
CA TYR A 287 -0.63 -17.34 -26.01
C TYR A 287 0.52 -16.32 -26.08
N TYR A 288 0.62 -15.59 -27.19
CA TYR A 288 1.59 -14.53 -27.36
C TYR A 288 1.13 -13.27 -26.64
N LYS A 289 2.07 -12.62 -25.95
CA LYS A 289 1.85 -11.32 -25.29
C LYS A 289 2.73 -10.20 -25.83
N VAL A 290 3.79 -10.56 -26.54
CA VAL A 290 4.69 -9.63 -27.20
C VAL A 290 4.83 -10.03 -28.65
N MET A 291 4.66 -9.08 -29.55
CA MET A 291 4.99 -9.21 -30.95
C MET A 291 6.20 -8.33 -31.26
N TRP A 292 7.16 -8.85 -32.03
CA TRP A 292 8.31 -8.08 -32.49
C TRP A 292 8.48 -8.17 -34.01
N ALA A 293 8.64 -7.02 -34.65
CA ALA A 293 8.97 -6.88 -36.06
C ALA A 293 10.24 -6.01 -36.25
N PRO A 294 11.47 -6.57 -36.16
CA PRO A 294 12.70 -5.75 -36.14
C PRO A 294 13.14 -5.18 -37.50
N HIS A 295 12.74 -5.83 -38.59
CA HIS A 295 13.02 -5.37 -39.95
C HIS A 295 11.99 -5.95 -40.92
N TRP A 296 10.72 -5.76 -40.57
CA TRP A 296 9.64 -6.28 -41.37
C TRP A 296 9.36 -5.35 -42.55
N GLN A 297 9.66 -5.84 -43.76
CA GLN A 297 9.28 -5.21 -45.01
C GLN A 297 8.01 -5.89 -45.53
N ALA A 298 6.91 -5.14 -45.55
CA ALA A 298 5.65 -5.62 -46.09
C ALA A 298 5.78 -6.09 -47.54
N ASN A 299 5.14 -7.22 -47.85
CA ASN A 299 5.05 -7.73 -49.22
C ASN A 299 3.98 -6.98 -50.02
N THR A 300 4.39 -5.94 -50.75
CA THR A 300 3.50 -5.10 -51.55
C THR A 300 2.84 -5.82 -52.74
N ARG A 301 3.25 -7.07 -53.06
CA ARG A 301 2.61 -7.89 -54.09
C ARG A 301 1.37 -8.64 -53.59
N GLU A 302 1.23 -8.81 -52.27
CA GLU A 302 0.14 -9.56 -51.61
C GLU A 302 -0.71 -8.61 -50.73
N GLN A 303 -1.21 -7.51 -51.31
CA GLN A 303 -1.84 -6.41 -50.57
C GLN A 303 -3.04 -6.83 -49.70
N GLU A 304 -3.85 -7.79 -50.14
CA GLU A 304 -5.01 -8.28 -49.36
C GLU A 304 -4.58 -9.00 -48.07
N LYS A 305 -3.56 -9.86 -48.16
CA LYS A 305 -3.00 -10.57 -46.99
C LYS A 305 -2.30 -9.60 -46.05
N LEU A 306 -1.57 -8.62 -46.60
CA LEU A 306 -0.94 -7.56 -45.81
C LEU A 306 -2.00 -6.77 -45.02
N LYS A 307 -3.11 -6.40 -45.67
CA LYS A 307 -4.22 -5.70 -45.01
C LYS A 307 -4.77 -6.52 -43.84
N GLN A 308 -5.10 -7.79 -44.09
CA GLN A 308 -5.63 -8.66 -43.05
C GLN A 308 -4.63 -8.87 -41.90
N GLY A 309 -3.33 -9.01 -42.21
CA GLY A 309 -2.28 -9.11 -41.20
C GLY A 309 -2.21 -7.87 -40.31
N LEU A 310 -2.24 -6.66 -40.90
CA LEU A 310 -2.26 -5.40 -40.16
C LEU A 310 -3.49 -5.25 -39.26
N ASP A 311 -4.67 -5.63 -39.74
CA ASP A 311 -5.90 -5.64 -38.94
C ASP A 311 -5.79 -6.61 -37.75
N ASN A 312 -5.24 -7.81 -37.97
CA ASN A 312 -5.02 -8.81 -36.93
C ASN A 312 -3.97 -8.37 -35.89
N ILE A 313 -2.96 -7.61 -36.31
CA ILE A 313 -1.95 -7.01 -35.43
C ILE A 313 -2.57 -5.87 -34.59
N ALA A 314 -3.39 -5.02 -35.21
CA ALA A 314 -4.12 -3.98 -34.48
C ALA A 314 -5.04 -4.61 -33.42
N HIS A 315 -5.70 -5.71 -33.76
CA HIS A 315 -6.50 -6.48 -32.81
C HIS A 315 -5.66 -7.10 -31.68
N PHE A 316 -4.49 -7.64 -31.98
CA PHE A 316 -3.58 -8.16 -30.98
C PHE A 316 -3.23 -7.10 -29.93
N ALA A 317 -2.96 -5.86 -30.37
CA ALA A 317 -2.76 -4.73 -29.48
C ALA A 317 -4.05 -4.33 -28.73
N ASP A 318 -5.23 -4.44 -29.33
CA ASP A 318 -6.49 -4.22 -28.60
C ASP A 318 -6.66 -5.20 -27.42
N LEU A 319 -6.13 -6.41 -27.53
CA LEU A 319 -6.18 -7.42 -26.46
C LEU A 319 -5.21 -7.15 -25.29
N GLY A 320 -4.51 -6.01 -25.29
CA GLY A 320 -3.53 -5.65 -24.24
C GLY A 320 -2.11 -6.14 -24.52
N ASN A 321 -1.87 -6.79 -25.66
CA ASN A 321 -0.57 -7.37 -26.00
C ASN A 321 0.33 -6.33 -26.67
N SER A 322 1.59 -6.25 -26.26
CA SER A 322 2.50 -5.20 -26.70
C SER A 322 3.20 -5.50 -28.02
N ILE A 323 3.54 -4.46 -28.76
CA ILE A 323 4.24 -4.55 -30.05
C ILE A 323 5.52 -3.72 -30.00
N PHE A 324 6.64 -4.37 -30.30
CA PHE A 324 7.92 -3.71 -30.52
C PHE A 324 8.26 -3.72 -32.01
N ASN A 325 8.74 -2.60 -32.53
CA ASN A 325 8.99 -2.40 -33.96
C ASN A 325 10.33 -1.69 -34.14
N GLU A 326 11.10 -2.13 -35.13
CA GLU A 326 12.40 -1.53 -35.45
C GLU A 326 12.57 -1.39 -36.97
N CYS A 327 13.37 -0.42 -37.39
CA CYS A 327 13.77 -0.26 -38.79
C CYS A 327 12.58 -0.14 -39.77
N ALA A 328 12.60 -0.93 -40.85
CA ALA A 328 11.62 -0.93 -41.94
C ALA A 328 10.18 -1.25 -41.51
N SER A 329 9.97 -1.86 -40.33
CA SER A 329 8.60 -2.12 -39.84
C SER A 329 7.88 -0.80 -39.53
N ILE A 330 8.60 0.24 -39.12
CA ILE A 330 8.03 1.57 -38.84
C ILE A 330 7.36 2.12 -40.10
N GLU A 331 8.01 1.95 -41.26
CA GLU A 331 7.44 2.37 -42.55
C GLU A 331 6.19 1.55 -42.91
N THR A 332 6.23 0.24 -42.63
CA THR A 332 5.11 -0.68 -42.85
C THR A 332 3.87 -0.26 -42.05
N TYR A 333 4.00 0.10 -40.77
CA TYR A 333 2.84 0.45 -39.92
C TYR A 333 2.33 1.88 -40.09
N GLU A 334 3.20 2.84 -40.44
CA GLU A 334 2.83 4.26 -40.44
C GLU A 334 2.54 4.83 -41.83
N ASP A 335 2.77 4.07 -42.91
CA ASP A 335 2.80 4.59 -44.30
C ASP A 335 3.70 5.83 -44.38
N SER A 336 4.97 5.65 -43.99
CA SER A 336 5.89 6.76 -43.84
C SER A 336 6.41 7.32 -45.16
N TYR A 337 6.84 8.59 -45.14
CA TYR A 337 7.27 9.32 -46.32
C TYR A 337 8.67 9.92 -46.18
N ARG A 338 9.35 10.07 -47.32
CA ARG A 338 10.69 10.64 -47.39
C ARG A 338 10.64 12.16 -47.52
N PRO A 339 11.66 12.91 -47.06
CA PRO A 339 11.70 14.38 -47.18
C PRO A 339 11.56 14.91 -48.61
N ASN A 340 11.93 14.12 -49.61
CA ASN A 340 11.96 14.52 -51.03
C ASN A 340 10.99 13.70 -51.93
N ASP A 341 10.11 12.86 -51.35
CA ASP A 341 9.17 12.02 -52.11
C ASP A 341 7.75 12.15 -51.56
N THR A 342 6.80 12.54 -52.42
CA THR A 342 5.38 12.63 -52.10
C THR A 342 4.60 11.36 -52.41
N ARG A 343 5.24 10.33 -52.99
CA ARG A 343 4.59 9.07 -53.36
C ARG A 343 4.47 8.12 -52.18
N ARG A 344 3.32 7.44 -52.12
CA ARG A 344 3.08 6.26 -51.27
C ARG A 344 3.95 5.11 -51.77
N THR A 345 4.80 4.55 -50.93
CA THR A 345 5.73 3.48 -51.31
C THR A 345 5.12 2.08 -51.13
N HIS A 346 4.12 1.92 -50.26
CA HIS A 346 3.56 0.61 -49.89
C HIS A 346 2.06 0.43 -50.17
N TYR A 347 1.24 1.49 -50.16
CA TYR A 347 -0.22 1.39 -50.25
C TYR A 347 -0.82 2.24 -51.38
N SER A 348 -1.43 1.62 -52.39
CA SER A 348 -2.20 2.34 -53.43
C SER A 348 -3.63 2.68 -52.95
N ASP A 349 -4.27 1.79 -52.18
CA ASP A 349 -5.72 1.84 -51.91
C ASP A 349 -6.15 1.52 -50.45
N ASN A 350 -5.21 1.44 -49.49
CA ASN A 350 -5.51 1.04 -48.09
C ASN A 350 -4.99 2.03 -47.04
N GLU A 351 -5.61 1.97 -45.84
CA GLU A 351 -5.25 2.74 -44.65
C GLU A 351 -4.27 1.93 -43.77
N PRO A 352 -3.04 2.42 -43.50
CA PRO A 352 -2.11 1.83 -42.51
C PRO A 352 -2.68 1.83 -41.07
N THR A 353 -2.08 1.05 -40.15
CA THR A 353 -2.51 1.02 -38.74
C THR A 353 -2.30 2.35 -38.01
N GLN A 354 -1.21 3.06 -38.31
CA GLN A 354 -0.88 4.38 -37.73
C GLN A 354 -0.97 4.43 -36.20
N PHE A 355 -0.12 3.64 -35.55
CA PHE A 355 -0.12 3.59 -34.08
C PHE A 355 0.41 4.89 -33.46
N MET A 356 1.32 5.60 -34.13
CA MET A 356 1.98 6.79 -33.58
C MET A 356 1.46 8.12 -34.12
N SER A 357 1.11 8.23 -35.40
CA SER A 357 0.53 9.46 -35.96
C SER A 357 -0.94 9.65 -35.59
N LYS A 358 -1.39 10.89 -35.35
CA LYS A 358 -2.80 11.18 -35.03
C LYS A 358 -3.72 11.00 -36.24
N ARG A 359 -4.84 10.29 -36.05
CA ARG A 359 -5.90 10.11 -37.04
C ARG A 359 -7.07 11.09 -36.79
N THR A 360 -7.50 11.89 -37.77
CA THR A 360 -8.67 12.77 -37.69
C THR A 360 -9.75 12.36 -38.71
N PRO A 361 -11.04 12.60 -38.43
CA PRO A 361 -12.14 12.19 -39.31
C PRO A 361 -12.10 12.83 -40.70
N GLU A 362 -11.47 14.00 -40.86
CA GLU A 362 -11.36 14.72 -42.13
C GLU A 362 -10.15 14.31 -42.99
N GLN A 363 -9.38 13.29 -42.60
CA GLN A 363 -8.10 13.00 -43.24
C GLN A 363 -8.20 12.30 -44.60
N ALA A 364 -7.46 12.84 -45.56
CA ALA A 364 -7.07 12.15 -46.78
C ALA A 364 -5.86 11.23 -46.51
N VAL A 365 -5.74 10.18 -47.31
CA VAL A 365 -4.66 9.18 -47.23
C VAL A 365 -3.27 9.86 -47.34
N GLY A 366 -2.53 10.00 -46.22
CA GLY A 366 -1.13 10.46 -46.22
C GLY A 366 -0.61 11.26 -45.02
N ASP A 367 -1.13 11.06 -43.81
CA ASP A 367 -0.72 11.78 -42.58
C ASP A 367 0.26 11.00 -41.66
N GLY A 368 1.01 10.04 -42.21
CA GLY A 368 1.99 9.20 -41.49
C GLY A 368 3.30 9.90 -41.05
N LEU A 369 4.26 9.10 -40.56
CA LEU A 369 5.57 9.62 -40.13
C LEU A 369 6.46 10.05 -41.32
N GLN A 370 7.32 11.03 -41.07
CA GLN A 370 8.47 11.35 -41.93
C GLN A 370 9.67 10.52 -41.45
N THR A 371 10.37 9.81 -42.35
CA THR A 371 11.55 8.97 -42.04
C THR A 371 12.83 9.48 -42.72
N MET A 372 14.01 9.18 -42.14
CA MET A 372 15.34 9.44 -42.72
C MET A 372 15.96 8.17 -43.29
N TYR A 373 16.65 8.29 -44.44
CA TYR A 373 17.30 7.15 -45.12
C TYR A 373 18.75 6.93 -44.65
N THR A 374 19.28 5.76 -45.02
CA THR A 374 20.63 5.26 -44.69
C THR A 374 21.74 6.28 -44.98
N GLY A 375 22.50 6.65 -43.95
CA GLY A 375 23.67 7.53 -44.03
C GLY A 375 23.43 8.99 -43.64
N GLU A 376 22.20 9.42 -43.36
CA GLU A 376 21.92 10.83 -43.02
C GLU A 376 22.28 11.18 -41.57
N LEU A 377 22.07 10.26 -40.63
CA LEU A 377 22.54 10.39 -39.25
C LEU A 377 23.89 9.70 -39.04
N THR A 378 24.17 8.63 -39.80
CA THR A 378 25.34 7.76 -39.64
C THR A 378 26.53 8.05 -40.57
N GLY A 379 26.37 8.85 -41.64
CA GLY A 379 27.39 9.10 -42.68
C GLY A 379 28.51 10.09 -42.32
N ASN A 380 29.26 10.59 -43.33
CA ASN A 380 30.48 11.41 -43.14
C ASN A 380 30.23 12.65 -42.24
N GLY A 381 30.86 12.67 -41.06
CA GLY A 381 30.59 13.64 -39.98
C GLY A 381 29.44 13.20 -39.04
N GLY A 382 29.38 11.90 -38.70
CA GLY A 382 28.27 11.23 -38.01
C GLY A 382 27.72 11.93 -36.77
N PHE A 383 26.44 11.67 -36.48
CA PHE A 383 25.72 12.30 -35.37
C PHE A 383 26.18 11.72 -34.02
N ALA A 384 26.64 12.59 -33.12
CA ALA A 384 27.08 12.23 -31.77
C ALA A 384 28.00 10.98 -31.76
N THR A 385 29.13 11.01 -32.49
CA THR A 385 30.04 9.85 -32.67
C THR A 385 30.62 9.30 -31.37
N ASN A 386 30.72 10.13 -30.33
CA ASN A 386 31.13 9.70 -28.99
C ASN A 386 29.97 9.10 -28.18
N GLY A 387 28.72 9.20 -28.63
CA GLY A 387 27.55 8.65 -27.96
C GLY A 387 27.12 9.40 -26.69
N GLN A 388 27.44 10.71 -26.61
CA GLN A 388 27.14 11.57 -25.46
C GLN A 388 25.65 11.91 -25.34
N ASP A 389 25.21 12.08 -24.10
CA ASP A 389 23.87 12.53 -23.76
C ASP A 389 23.90 14.04 -23.44
N CYS A 390 22.84 14.75 -23.81
CA CYS A 390 22.78 16.21 -23.66
C CYS A 390 22.73 16.67 -22.20
N SER A 391 22.43 15.78 -21.26
CA SER A 391 22.55 16.07 -19.82
C SER A 391 23.98 15.96 -19.31
N ASP A 392 24.92 15.43 -20.10
CA ASP A 392 26.29 15.20 -19.66
C ASP A 392 27.01 16.52 -19.31
N PRO A 393 27.69 16.61 -18.14
CA PRO A 393 28.51 17.75 -17.80
C PRO A 393 29.62 17.93 -18.85
N GLY A 394 29.62 19.07 -19.54
CA GLY A 394 30.56 19.35 -20.62
C GLY A 394 30.17 18.81 -22.01
N ALA A 395 28.94 18.32 -22.20
CA ALA A 395 28.41 17.97 -23.52
C ALA A 395 28.59 19.15 -24.50
N SER A 396 29.28 18.90 -25.63
CA SER A 396 29.52 19.90 -26.67
C SER A 396 29.32 19.30 -28.05
N GLY A 397 28.68 20.03 -28.96
CA GLY A 397 28.30 19.51 -30.28
C GLY A 397 26.98 18.73 -30.26
N ASP A 398 26.88 17.73 -31.14
CA ASP A 398 25.68 16.91 -31.34
C ASP A 398 25.54 15.85 -30.22
N CYS A 399 24.33 15.70 -29.66
CA CYS A 399 24.07 14.81 -28.51
C CYS A 399 22.65 14.21 -28.56
N TYR A 400 22.40 13.18 -27.73
CA TYR A 400 21.07 12.59 -27.56
C TYR A 400 20.34 13.16 -26.34
N ILE A 401 19.07 13.51 -26.48
CA ILE A 401 18.21 13.88 -25.36
C ILE A 401 17.43 12.64 -24.94
N PHE A 402 17.70 12.18 -23.72
CA PHE A 402 16.85 11.24 -23.00
C PHE A 402 15.88 12.06 -22.14
N ARG A 403 14.58 11.91 -22.39
CA ARG A 403 13.56 12.75 -21.71
C ARG A 403 13.16 12.21 -20.34
N ASN A 404 13.62 11.02 -19.98
CA ASN A 404 13.22 10.34 -18.76
C ASN A 404 14.26 9.31 -18.31
N TYR A 405 15.12 9.69 -17.38
CA TYR A 405 16.25 8.85 -16.98
C TYR A 405 15.85 7.69 -16.08
N GLY A 406 14.72 7.79 -15.36
CA GLY A 406 14.21 6.71 -14.52
C GLY A 406 13.50 5.61 -15.31
N ASP A 407 13.50 5.65 -16.64
CA ASP A 407 12.71 4.76 -17.48
C ASP A 407 13.38 3.42 -17.73
N LEU A 408 12.65 2.31 -17.48
CA LEU A 408 13.18 0.96 -17.58
C LEU A 408 13.60 0.58 -19.01
N PHE A 409 12.95 1.13 -20.04
CA PHE A 409 13.27 0.83 -21.43
C PHE A 409 14.59 1.48 -21.87
N SER A 410 14.89 2.69 -21.37
CA SER A 410 16.07 3.47 -21.78
C SER A 410 17.32 3.29 -20.92
N GLN A 411 17.32 2.37 -19.93
CA GLN A 411 18.46 2.14 -19.05
C GLN A 411 19.72 1.65 -19.79
N LYS A 412 20.69 2.54 -19.96
CA LYS A 412 21.94 2.25 -20.66
C LYS A 412 23.21 2.33 -19.80
N GLY A 413 23.12 2.81 -18.56
CA GLY A 413 24.29 3.13 -17.72
C GLY A 413 25.27 4.13 -18.37
N ASP A 414 26.56 4.00 -18.06
CA ASP A 414 27.66 4.82 -18.56
C ASP A 414 28.25 4.32 -19.91
N TYR A 415 27.48 3.50 -20.64
CA TYR A 415 27.83 3.04 -21.98
C TYR A 415 27.39 4.08 -23.05
N PRO A 416 28.21 4.33 -24.09
CA PRO A 416 27.87 5.27 -25.17
C PRO A 416 26.73 4.73 -26.04
N PHE A 417 25.74 5.56 -26.33
CA PHE A 417 24.66 5.22 -27.25
C PHE A 417 25.04 5.62 -28.68
N VAL A 418 25.08 4.67 -29.61
CA VAL A 418 25.46 4.92 -31.00
C VAL A 418 24.35 4.41 -31.91
N ILE A 419 23.84 5.30 -32.74
CA ILE A 419 22.85 4.97 -33.77
C ILE A 419 23.45 4.03 -34.81
N THR A 420 22.67 3.03 -35.25
CA THR A 420 23.09 2.07 -36.27
C THR A 420 22.40 2.37 -37.59
N SER A 421 23.10 2.10 -38.70
CA SER A 421 22.59 2.41 -40.03
C SER A 421 21.47 1.46 -40.42
N GLY A 422 20.40 1.98 -41.02
CA GLY A 422 19.22 1.20 -41.40
C GLY A 422 18.33 1.88 -42.42
N VAL A 423 17.18 1.26 -42.71
CA VAL A 423 16.14 1.83 -43.61
C VAL A 423 15.53 3.08 -42.99
N VAL A 424 15.27 3.03 -41.68
CA VAL A 424 14.83 4.18 -40.87
C VAL A 424 15.91 4.47 -39.85
N GLU A 425 16.71 5.51 -40.08
CA GLU A 425 17.71 5.99 -39.09
C GLU A 425 17.07 6.96 -38.08
N GLY A 426 15.97 7.62 -38.43
CA GLY A 426 15.21 8.47 -37.54
C GLY A 426 13.84 8.74 -38.13
N PHE A 427 12.90 9.12 -37.28
CA PHE A 427 11.55 9.46 -37.69
C PHE A 427 11.01 10.66 -36.92
N ARG A 428 9.93 11.27 -37.41
CA ARG A 428 9.15 12.31 -36.71
C ARG A 428 7.80 12.46 -37.37
N VAL A 429 6.88 13.19 -36.72
CA VAL A 429 5.64 13.60 -37.38
C VAL A 429 5.90 14.63 -38.49
N ARG A 430 5.04 14.64 -39.50
CA ARG A 430 5.10 15.61 -40.60
C ARG A 430 5.00 17.06 -40.07
N PRO A 431 5.65 18.03 -40.74
CA PRO A 431 5.48 19.44 -40.41
C PRO A 431 4.00 19.84 -40.38
N GLY A 432 3.56 20.46 -39.28
CA GLY A 432 2.15 20.86 -39.07
C GLY A 432 1.23 19.72 -38.61
N LYS A 433 1.76 18.54 -38.29
CA LYS A 433 1.02 17.41 -37.71
C LYS A 433 1.55 17.08 -36.31
N GLU A 434 0.75 16.32 -35.57
CA GLU A 434 1.05 15.93 -34.19
C GLU A 434 1.09 14.40 -34.06
N TYR A 435 1.81 13.94 -33.04
CA TYR A 435 1.72 12.54 -32.62
C TYR A 435 0.32 12.30 -32.05
N GLY A 436 -0.14 11.05 -32.07
CA GLY A 436 -1.32 10.65 -31.33
C GLY A 436 -1.13 10.95 -29.84
N ASP A 437 -2.22 11.32 -29.17
CA ASP A 437 -2.21 11.66 -27.75
C ASP A 437 -1.58 10.49 -26.94
N GLY A 438 -0.82 10.82 -25.89
CA GLY A 438 -0.12 9.83 -25.05
C GLY A 438 1.23 9.33 -25.56
N THR A 439 1.72 9.83 -26.70
CA THR A 439 3.03 9.41 -27.24
C THR A 439 4.20 9.97 -26.42
N LEU A 440 5.06 9.08 -25.92
CA LEU A 440 6.27 9.41 -25.19
C LEU A 440 7.50 9.33 -26.10
N ARG A 441 8.22 10.46 -26.22
CA ARG A 441 9.48 10.57 -26.97
C ARG A 441 10.65 10.24 -26.05
N MET A 442 11.17 9.02 -26.11
CA MET A 442 12.18 8.53 -25.16
C MET A 442 13.59 9.02 -25.51
N ILE A 443 13.99 8.89 -26.78
CA ILE A 443 15.31 9.27 -27.27
C ILE A 443 15.17 10.15 -28.51
N THR A 444 15.76 11.34 -28.48
CA THR A 444 15.73 12.31 -29.59
C THR A 444 17.10 12.90 -29.89
N THR A 445 17.32 13.32 -31.14
CA THR A 445 18.55 13.96 -31.56
C THR A 445 18.54 15.46 -31.22
N LYS A 446 19.68 15.99 -30.76
CA LYS A 446 19.97 17.42 -30.67
C LYS A 446 21.26 17.76 -31.40
N SER A 447 21.16 18.52 -32.48
CA SER A 447 22.34 18.98 -33.24
C SER A 447 22.58 20.46 -32.99
N THR A 448 23.83 20.83 -32.71
CA THR A 448 24.27 22.24 -32.72
C THR A 448 25.00 22.60 -34.00
N SER A 449 25.40 21.60 -34.79
CA SER A 449 26.19 21.76 -36.01
C SER A 449 25.34 21.74 -37.28
N ASN A 450 24.19 21.06 -37.27
CA ASN A 450 23.28 20.96 -38.40
C ASN A 450 21.81 20.89 -37.93
N ALA A 451 21.09 22.01 -38.08
CA ALA A 451 19.68 22.10 -37.68
C ALA A 451 18.77 21.04 -38.33
N ALA A 452 19.12 20.51 -39.51
CA ALA A 452 18.34 19.46 -40.17
C ALA A 452 18.40 18.11 -39.42
N LYS A 453 19.42 17.89 -38.59
CA LYS A 453 19.57 16.70 -37.73
C LYS A 453 18.95 16.88 -36.34
N ASN A 454 18.35 18.03 -36.05
CA ASN A 454 17.76 18.31 -34.75
C ASN A 454 16.31 17.80 -34.65
N GLY A 455 15.96 17.20 -33.50
CA GLY A 455 14.59 16.84 -33.15
C GLY A 455 14.04 15.60 -33.84
N TRP A 456 14.88 14.74 -34.42
CA TRP A 456 14.49 13.43 -34.92
C TRP A 456 14.35 12.45 -33.76
N ASP A 457 13.28 11.68 -33.78
CA ASP A 457 13.00 10.63 -32.82
C ASP A 457 13.72 9.35 -33.21
N LEU A 458 14.31 8.71 -32.19
CA LEU A 458 14.96 7.41 -32.32
C LEU A 458 14.20 6.33 -31.57
N TYR A 459 13.58 6.68 -30.45
CA TYR A 459 12.81 5.73 -29.66
C TYR A 459 11.56 6.40 -29.09
N VAL A 460 10.39 5.86 -29.40
CA VAL A 460 9.10 6.36 -28.90
C VAL A 460 8.20 5.21 -28.44
N SER A 461 7.28 5.52 -27.53
CA SER A 461 6.33 4.57 -26.95
C SER A 461 4.94 5.19 -26.86
N ARG A 462 3.89 4.40 -27.10
CA ARG A 462 2.51 4.84 -26.95
C ARG A 462 1.58 3.64 -26.70
N PRO A 463 0.75 3.64 -25.64
CA PRO A 463 -0.39 2.73 -25.57
C PRO A 463 -1.33 2.95 -26.76
N LYS A 464 -1.76 1.87 -27.43
CA LYS A 464 -2.66 1.99 -28.59
C LYS A 464 -3.88 2.82 -28.21
N ASP A 465 -4.23 3.79 -29.06
CA ASP A 465 -5.36 4.71 -28.88
C ASP A 465 -5.29 5.57 -27.61
N ASN A 466 -4.12 5.72 -26.98
CA ASN A 466 -3.96 6.31 -25.65
C ASN A 466 -4.76 5.57 -24.55
N ASN A 467 -5.09 4.30 -24.78
CA ASN A 467 -5.79 3.45 -23.81
C ASN A 467 -4.76 2.50 -23.16
N ARG A 468 -4.62 2.59 -21.84
CA ARG A 468 -3.59 1.84 -21.09
C ARG A 468 -3.90 0.36 -20.92
N GLN A 469 -5.14 -0.05 -21.15
CA GLN A 469 -5.54 -1.45 -21.16
C GLN A 469 -5.19 -2.14 -22.48
N LYS A 470 -4.90 -1.35 -23.53
CA LYS A 470 -4.40 -1.84 -24.80
C LYS A 470 -2.87 -1.94 -24.77
N GLY A 471 -2.33 -2.73 -25.69
CA GLY A 471 -0.92 -2.99 -25.85
C GLY A 471 -0.10 -1.72 -26.02
N ASN A 472 1.10 -1.72 -25.42
CA ASN A 472 2.06 -0.65 -25.66
C ASN A 472 2.74 -0.87 -27.01
N ILE A 473 2.79 0.17 -27.83
CA ILE A 473 3.45 0.17 -29.13
C ILE A 473 4.75 0.94 -29.01
N LEU A 474 5.87 0.36 -29.45
CA LEU A 474 7.20 0.96 -29.31
C LEU A 474 7.95 0.90 -30.63
N TYR A 475 8.53 2.02 -31.05
CA TYR A 475 9.29 2.15 -32.29
C TYR A 475 10.72 2.56 -31.99
N LEU A 476 11.68 1.76 -32.47
CA LEU A 476 13.12 2.03 -32.41
C LEU A 476 13.70 2.21 -33.82
N ALA A 477 14.30 3.37 -34.10
CA ALA A 477 15.03 3.61 -35.34
C ALA A 477 16.40 2.92 -35.31
N GLY A 478 16.94 2.56 -36.47
CA GLY A 478 18.16 1.74 -36.61
C GLY A 478 17.87 0.37 -37.25
N HIS A 479 18.90 -0.42 -37.57
CA HIS A 479 18.73 -1.76 -38.16
C HIS A 479 19.05 -2.91 -37.20
N SER A 480 20.19 -2.81 -36.51
CA SER A 480 20.59 -3.74 -35.45
C SER A 480 21.62 -3.07 -34.56
N PHE A 481 21.28 -2.94 -33.28
CA PHE A 481 22.12 -2.44 -32.21
C PHE A 481 22.97 -3.51 -31.53
N ALA A 482 23.00 -4.74 -32.04
CA ALA A 482 23.68 -5.85 -31.36
C ALA A 482 25.17 -5.56 -31.04
N ASN A 483 25.84 -4.79 -31.90
CA ASN A 483 27.25 -4.37 -31.76
C ASN A 483 27.45 -3.11 -30.90
N SER A 484 26.40 -2.58 -30.27
CA SER A 484 26.47 -1.45 -29.34
C SER A 484 25.94 -1.89 -27.99
N THR A 485 26.75 -1.82 -26.93
CA THR A 485 26.31 -2.23 -25.59
C THR A 485 25.07 -1.46 -25.14
N ALA A 486 25.07 -0.12 -25.28
CA ALA A 486 23.93 0.69 -24.87
C ALA A 486 22.67 0.40 -25.70
N GLY A 487 22.81 0.27 -27.03
CA GLY A 487 21.65 -0.02 -27.90
C GLY A 487 21.11 -1.43 -27.70
N ASN A 488 21.98 -2.43 -27.56
CA ASN A 488 21.62 -3.81 -27.22
C ASN A 488 20.86 -3.88 -25.89
N ARG A 489 21.33 -3.13 -24.88
CA ARG A 489 20.63 -2.99 -23.61
C ARG A 489 19.26 -2.35 -23.76
N VAL A 490 19.10 -1.29 -24.55
CA VAL A 490 17.77 -0.68 -24.81
C VAL A 490 16.81 -1.74 -25.38
N VAL A 491 17.26 -2.56 -26.33
CA VAL A 491 16.45 -3.64 -26.89
C VAL A 491 16.12 -4.71 -25.87
N LEU A 492 17.10 -5.24 -25.14
CA LEU A 492 16.90 -6.27 -24.13
C LEU A 492 16.08 -5.79 -22.93
N ASN A 493 16.25 -4.53 -22.51
CA ASN A 493 15.37 -3.88 -21.55
C ASN A 493 13.95 -3.96 -22.06
N THR A 494 13.71 -3.53 -23.30
CA THR A 494 12.35 -3.52 -23.87
C THR A 494 11.75 -4.91 -23.86
N LEU A 495 12.44 -5.92 -24.39
CA LEU A 495 11.92 -7.29 -24.42
C LEU A 495 11.66 -7.86 -23.02
N LEU A 496 12.53 -7.56 -22.05
CA LEU A 496 12.33 -7.97 -20.65
C LEU A 496 11.15 -7.23 -20.00
N ASN A 497 10.82 -6.03 -20.49
CA ASN A 497 9.80 -5.18 -19.88
C ASN A 497 8.39 -5.31 -20.49
N LEU A 498 8.26 -5.80 -21.73
CA LEU A 498 6.98 -5.88 -22.42
C LEU A 498 6.12 -7.03 -21.92
N ALA A 499 4.81 -6.76 -21.81
CA ALA A 499 3.79 -7.68 -21.30
C ALA A 499 4.16 -8.37 -19.97
N TYR A 500 4.94 -7.67 -19.16
CA TYR A 500 5.29 -8.09 -17.83
C TYR A 500 4.06 -8.07 -16.92
N LYS A 501 3.88 -9.15 -16.17
CA LYS A 501 2.92 -9.27 -15.09
C LYS A 501 3.58 -8.72 -13.80
N PRO A 502 3.08 -7.62 -13.21
CA PRO A 502 3.56 -7.11 -11.95
C PRO A 502 3.51 -8.19 -10.89
N SER A 503 4.67 -8.52 -10.33
CA SER A 503 4.71 -9.20 -9.04
C SER A 503 4.46 -8.17 -7.95
N SER A 504 3.46 -8.42 -7.13
CA SER A 504 3.24 -7.68 -5.90
C SER A 504 4.08 -8.30 -4.78
N LEU A 505 4.51 -7.49 -3.83
CA LEU A 505 5.05 -7.94 -2.56
C LEU A 505 3.90 -7.98 -1.55
N GLU A 506 3.68 -9.15 -0.97
CA GLU A 506 2.70 -9.32 0.10
C GLU A 506 3.29 -8.88 1.45
N THR A 507 2.61 -7.97 2.14
CA THR A 507 3.02 -7.45 3.45
C THR A 507 1.86 -7.30 4.43
N SER A 508 2.18 -7.08 5.70
CA SER A 508 1.20 -6.68 6.69
C SER A 508 1.83 -5.86 7.82
N ARG A 509 1.07 -4.93 8.39
CA ARG A 509 1.35 -4.23 9.66
C ARG A 509 0.28 -4.51 10.72
N ALA A 510 -0.65 -5.40 10.42
CA ALA A 510 -1.73 -5.81 11.29
C ALA A 510 -1.25 -6.93 12.20
N GLU A 511 -1.99 -7.14 13.26
CA GLU A 511 -1.74 -8.27 14.13
C GLU A 511 -2.57 -9.47 13.72
N PRO A 512 -1.99 -10.69 13.85
CA PRO A 512 -2.77 -11.89 13.66
C PRO A 512 -3.72 -12.11 14.84
N VAL A 513 -4.86 -12.74 14.56
CA VAL A 513 -5.95 -12.97 15.51
C VAL A 513 -6.34 -14.44 15.48
N ALA A 514 -6.55 -15.13 16.62
CA ALA A 514 -6.74 -16.59 16.58
C ALA A 514 -8.19 -17.09 16.70
N ASP A 515 -8.78 -17.70 15.68
CA ASP A 515 -10.09 -18.34 15.80
C ASP A 515 -9.97 -19.67 16.58
N ILE A 516 -10.60 -19.78 17.75
CA ILE A 516 -10.53 -20.99 18.60
C ILE A 516 -11.87 -21.72 18.68
N THR A 517 -11.88 -23.02 18.41
CA THR A 517 -13.01 -23.92 18.68
C THR A 517 -12.79 -24.74 19.95
N TYR A 518 -13.91 -25.17 20.55
CA TYR A 518 -13.92 -26.01 21.75
C TYR A 518 -14.69 -27.29 21.51
N LYS A 519 -14.28 -28.36 22.17
CA LYS A 519 -15.02 -29.61 22.26
C LYS A 519 -16.18 -29.45 23.26
N GLY A 520 -17.11 -30.40 23.25
CA GLY A 520 -18.25 -30.40 24.19
C GLY A 520 -17.87 -30.48 25.67
N ASP A 521 -16.63 -30.88 25.99
CA ASP A 521 -16.07 -30.90 27.34
C ASP A 521 -15.38 -29.59 27.76
N GLY A 522 -15.38 -28.57 26.90
CA GLY A 522 -14.76 -27.27 27.14
C GLY A 522 -13.25 -27.20 26.85
N THR A 523 -12.62 -28.28 26.39
CA THR A 523 -11.22 -28.27 25.96
C THR A 523 -11.06 -27.66 24.56
N VAL A 524 -9.90 -27.07 24.28
CA VAL A 524 -9.58 -26.52 22.95
C VAL A 524 -9.59 -27.64 21.91
N ASP A 525 -10.29 -27.41 20.80
CA ASP A 525 -10.37 -28.31 19.65
C ASP A 525 -9.36 -27.91 18.57
N LYS A 526 -9.52 -26.70 18.00
CA LYS A 526 -8.63 -26.14 16.98
C LYS A 526 -8.34 -24.68 17.27
N VAL A 527 -7.12 -24.26 16.94
CA VAL A 527 -6.70 -22.85 16.95
C VAL A 527 -6.26 -22.50 15.54
N ARG A 528 -6.94 -21.53 14.93
CA ARG A 528 -6.61 -21.00 13.61
C ARG A 528 -6.05 -19.61 13.79
N VAL A 529 -4.96 -19.30 13.12
CA VAL A 529 -4.42 -17.94 13.02
C VAL A 529 -5.04 -17.28 11.79
N LEU A 530 -5.79 -16.22 12.02
CA LEU A 530 -6.33 -15.35 10.99
C LEU A 530 -5.35 -14.20 10.75
N SER A 531 -4.90 -14.05 9.50
CA SER A 531 -3.91 -13.06 9.09
C SER A 531 -4.41 -12.24 7.92
N GLY A 532 -4.46 -10.92 8.10
CA GLY A 532 -4.74 -9.94 7.05
C GLY A 532 -3.46 -9.34 6.50
N THR A 533 -3.36 -9.25 5.18
CA THR A 533 -2.22 -8.71 4.45
C THR A 533 -2.70 -7.87 3.26
N PHE A 534 -1.75 -7.19 2.63
CA PHE A 534 -1.98 -6.48 1.38
C PHE A 534 -0.83 -6.65 0.39
N LEU A 535 -1.16 -6.47 -0.88
CA LEU A 535 -0.25 -6.56 -2.00
C LEU A 535 0.21 -5.16 -2.42
N ASP A 536 1.49 -4.87 -2.21
CA ASP A 536 2.10 -3.70 -2.83
C ASP A 536 2.69 -4.07 -4.17
N THR A 537 2.18 -3.43 -5.20
CA THR A 537 2.71 -3.59 -6.54
C THR A 537 3.53 -2.36 -6.83
N PRO A 538 4.87 -2.46 -6.93
CA PRO A 538 5.69 -1.34 -7.34
C PRO A 538 5.10 -0.74 -8.61
N PRO A 539 4.82 0.58 -8.64
CA PRO A 539 4.22 1.20 -9.81
C PRO A 539 5.09 0.88 -11.03
N PRO A 540 4.51 0.47 -12.17
CA PRO A 540 5.28 0.31 -13.38
C PRO A 540 5.99 1.65 -13.67
N ALA A 541 7.31 1.64 -13.75
CA ALA A 541 8.06 2.83 -14.12
C ALA A 541 7.46 3.42 -15.42
N HIS A 542 6.88 4.63 -15.29
CA HIS A 542 6.32 5.49 -16.36
C HIS A 542 4.96 5.16 -16.97
N PHE A 543 4.13 4.37 -16.31
CA PHE A 543 2.68 4.49 -16.53
C PHE A 543 2.09 5.26 -15.35
N PRO A 544 1.59 6.50 -15.56
CA PRO A 544 1.21 7.39 -14.46
C PRO A 544 0.24 6.71 -13.47
N GLU A 545 0.73 6.51 -12.26
CA GLU A 545 0.12 6.86 -10.97
C GLU A 545 -1.41 7.01 -10.93
N ARG A 546 -2.03 6.30 -9.96
CA ARG A 546 -3.38 6.53 -9.41
C ARG A 546 -4.26 7.35 -10.35
N ILE A 547 -4.84 6.71 -11.35
CA ILE A 547 -5.87 7.39 -12.14
C ILE A 547 -7.01 7.62 -11.16
N ASN A 548 -7.13 8.84 -10.65
CA ASN A 548 -8.32 9.21 -9.91
C ASN A 548 -9.49 9.01 -10.87
N PHE A 549 -10.56 8.43 -10.39
CA PHE A 549 -11.75 8.35 -11.19
C PHE A 549 -12.24 9.79 -11.50
N GLN A 550 -12.43 10.12 -12.77
CA GLN A 550 -12.86 11.46 -13.19
C GLN A 550 -14.20 11.35 -13.91
N MET A 551 -15.14 12.24 -13.56
CA MET A 551 -16.41 12.34 -14.28
C MET A 551 -16.14 12.73 -15.74
N GLY A 552 -16.69 11.96 -16.69
CA GLY A 552 -16.44 12.11 -18.13
C GLY A 552 -15.20 11.37 -18.68
N ALA A 553 -14.35 10.77 -17.82
CA ALA A 553 -13.26 9.91 -18.26
C ALA A 553 -13.75 8.46 -18.51
N LYS A 554 -12.97 7.66 -19.24
CA LYS A 554 -13.27 6.24 -19.45
C LYS A 554 -13.18 5.51 -18.11
N GLY A 555 -14.33 5.06 -17.57
CA GLY A 555 -14.36 4.29 -16.32
C GLY A 555 -13.53 3.00 -16.34
N ALA A 556 -13.24 2.48 -17.54
CA ALA A 556 -12.32 1.37 -17.74
C ALA A 556 -10.90 1.68 -17.24
N ASP A 557 -10.41 2.91 -17.32
CA ASP A 557 -9.05 3.26 -16.91
C ASP A 557 -8.87 3.24 -15.37
N TRP A 558 -9.95 3.28 -14.60
CA TRP A 558 -9.89 3.25 -13.14
C TRP A 558 -9.71 1.83 -12.58
N ILE A 559 -8.86 1.68 -11.57
CA ILE A 559 -8.57 0.41 -10.89
C ILE A 559 -9.03 0.53 -9.44
N PHE A 560 -9.80 -0.47 -8.98
CA PHE A 560 -10.30 -0.60 -7.62
C PHE A 560 -10.46 -2.08 -7.23
N PRO A 561 -10.09 -2.50 -6.01
CA PRO A 561 -9.30 -1.72 -5.06
C PRO A 561 -7.89 -1.47 -5.63
N TYR A 562 -7.29 -0.32 -5.32
CA TYR A 562 -5.94 -0.02 -5.80
C TYR A 562 -4.87 -0.89 -5.13
N VAL A 563 -5.07 -1.16 -3.84
CA VAL A 563 -4.27 -2.10 -3.07
C VAL A 563 -5.13 -3.32 -2.78
N GLU A 564 -4.74 -4.47 -3.33
CA GLU A 564 -5.44 -5.72 -3.04
C GLU A 564 -5.04 -6.27 -1.67
N GLY A 565 -5.96 -6.99 -1.02
CA GLY A 565 -5.74 -7.68 0.24
C GLY A 565 -5.80 -9.19 0.12
N ARG A 566 -5.23 -9.85 1.13
CA ARG A 566 -5.43 -11.29 1.37
C ARG A 566 -5.79 -11.47 2.84
N PHE A 567 -6.79 -12.29 3.11
CA PHE A 567 -7.17 -12.69 4.46
C PHE A 567 -7.22 -14.20 4.53
N ARG A 568 -6.36 -14.79 5.38
CA ARG A 568 -6.16 -16.25 5.42
C ARG A 568 -6.38 -16.81 6.81
N SER A 569 -6.80 -18.07 6.84
CA SER A 569 -6.84 -18.91 8.03
C SER A 569 -5.83 -20.03 7.90
N ILE A 570 -4.97 -20.18 8.91
CA ILE A 570 -3.93 -21.20 8.96
C ILE A 570 -4.06 -21.89 10.32
N LEU A 571 -3.98 -23.22 10.40
CA LEU A 571 -3.96 -23.88 11.71
C LEU A 571 -2.67 -23.52 12.43
N SER A 572 -2.75 -23.20 13.72
CA SER A 572 -1.56 -22.79 14.49
C SER A 572 -0.49 -23.89 14.54
N THR A 573 -0.90 -25.16 14.40
CA THR A 573 0.00 -26.33 14.35
C THR A 573 0.79 -26.42 13.05
N ASP A 574 0.34 -25.75 12.00
CA ASP A 574 0.95 -25.80 10.66
C ASP A 574 1.88 -24.60 10.42
N ILE A 575 2.08 -23.76 11.45
CA ILE A 575 3.04 -22.65 11.43
C ILE A 575 4.32 -23.11 12.12
N GLU A 576 5.26 -23.64 11.34
CA GLU A 576 6.55 -24.13 11.83
C GLU A 576 7.69 -23.22 11.35
N GLY A 577 8.49 -22.69 12.29
CA GLY A 577 9.54 -21.73 11.95
C GLY A 577 8.98 -20.52 11.21
N LYS A 578 9.77 -19.92 10.30
CA LYS A 578 9.36 -18.78 9.48
C LYS A 578 8.82 -19.25 8.13
N GLN A 579 7.59 -18.87 7.79
CA GLN A 579 6.95 -19.20 6.51
C GLN A 579 6.25 -17.99 5.87
N ASN A 580 6.04 -18.06 4.55
CA ASN A 580 5.29 -17.05 3.80
C ASN A 580 3.79 -17.12 4.16
N PHE A 581 3.06 -16.02 3.99
CA PHE A 581 1.63 -15.93 4.38
C PHE A 581 0.70 -16.95 3.73
N ALA A 582 1.01 -17.43 2.52
CA ALA A 582 0.17 -18.37 1.78
C ALA A 582 0.42 -19.84 2.13
N ALA A 583 1.52 -20.16 2.84
CA ALA A 583 1.84 -21.53 3.21
C ALA A 583 0.78 -22.10 4.15
N ASP A 584 0.28 -23.29 3.81
CA ASP A 584 -0.63 -24.10 4.65
C ASP A 584 -1.95 -23.42 5.04
N ALA A 585 -2.39 -22.41 4.28
CA ALA A 585 -3.68 -21.77 4.49
C ALA A 585 -4.85 -22.72 4.17
N GLU A 586 -5.75 -22.94 5.15
CA GLU A 586 -6.99 -23.70 4.96
C GLU A 586 -7.91 -23.00 3.95
N TRP A 587 -7.89 -21.67 3.95
CA TRP A 587 -8.65 -20.84 3.03
C TRP A 587 -8.11 -19.41 2.92
N GLU A 588 -8.50 -18.73 1.83
CA GLU A 588 -8.22 -17.33 1.55
C GLU A 588 -9.50 -16.61 1.12
N ALA A 589 -9.84 -15.51 1.78
CA ALA A 589 -11.08 -14.76 1.48
C ALA A 589 -11.06 -14.08 0.11
N ALA A 590 -9.90 -13.59 -0.34
CA ALA A 590 -9.74 -12.96 -1.66
C ALA A 590 -10.02 -13.93 -2.82
N ALA A 591 -9.89 -15.24 -2.61
CA ALA A 591 -10.28 -16.27 -3.56
C ALA A 591 -11.77 -16.67 -3.47
N ARG A 592 -12.49 -16.18 -2.46
CA ARG A 592 -13.87 -16.54 -2.10
C ARG A 592 -14.82 -15.34 -2.06
N MET A 593 -14.38 -14.19 -2.58
CA MET A 593 -15.23 -13.02 -2.73
C MET A 593 -16.47 -13.39 -3.54
N PRO A 594 -17.67 -12.98 -3.12
CA PRO A 594 -18.89 -13.18 -3.89
C PRO A 594 -18.72 -12.63 -5.30
N LYS A 595 -19.42 -13.22 -6.26
CA LYS A 595 -19.45 -12.65 -7.61
C LYS A 595 -20.00 -11.22 -7.53
N PRO A 596 -19.53 -10.29 -8.37
CA PRO A 596 -19.96 -8.90 -8.35
C PRO A 596 -21.47 -8.69 -8.31
N GLY A 597 -22.26 -9.46 -9.06
CA GLY A 597 -23.73 -9.39 -9.03
C GLY A 597 -24.35 -9.80 -7.68
N GLU A 598 -23.69 -10.71 -6.97
CA GLU A 598 -24.13 -11.31 -5.69
C GLU A 598 -23.52 -10.62 -4.46
N ARG A 599 -22.54 -9.72 -4.65
CA ARG A 599 -21.85 -9.01 -3.56
C ARG A 599 -22.73 -7.91 -2.96
N GLU A 600 -23.07 -8.03 -1.67
CA GLU A 600 -23.86 -7.04 -0.93
C GLU A 600 -22.93 -5.95 -0.37
N ILE A 601 -23.07 -4.70 -0.85
CA ILE A 601 -22.34 -3.55 -0.32
C ILE A 601 -23.32 -2.41 -0.07
N PHE A 602 -23.16 -1.71 1.04
CA PHE A 602 -23.99 -0.57 1.40
C PHE A 602 -23.19 0.53 2.09
N THR A 603 -23.79 1.72 2.14
CA THR A 603 -23.29 2.89 2.86
C THR A 603 -24.44 3.59 3.58
N VAL A 604 -24.14 4.70 4.27
CA VAL A 604 -25.13 5.62 4.82
C VAL A 604 -24.85 7.04 4.37
N LEU A 605 -25.89 7.86 4.32
CA LEU A 605 -25.80 9.30 4.06
C LEU A 605 -26.60 10.06 5.11
N GLY A 606 -26.21 11.32 5.35
CA GLY A 606 -26.86 12.21 6.31
C GLY A 606 -26.07 12.40 7.61
N THR A 607 -26.66 13.15 8.54
CA THR A 607 -26.08 13.42 9.85
C THR A 607 -26.78 12.62 10.94
N ASN A 608 -26.11 12.41 12.07
CA ASN A 608 -26.71 11.71 13.21
C ASN A 608 -27.86 12.52 13.85
N GLN A 609 -27.93 13.83 13.60
CA GLN A 609 -29.00 14.71 14.09
C GLN A 609 -30.26 14.65 13.20
N GLU A 610 -30.08 14.64 11.88
CA GLU A 610 -31.18 14.73 10.90
C GLU A 610 -31.71 13.36 10.46
N GLY A 611 -30.99 12.29 10.80
CA GLY A 611 -31.33 10.90 10.47
C GLY A 611 -30.45 10.36 9.35
N LEU A 612 -29.92 9.15 9.56
CA LEU A 612 -29.14 8.43 8.55
C LEU A 612 -30.06 7.72 7.58
N LYS A 613 -29.66 7.66 6.30
CA LYS A 613 -30.32 6.87 5.27
C LYS A 613 -29.38 5.78 4.78
N LYS A 614 -29.78 4.51 4.89
CA LYS A 614 -29.05 3.40 4.26
C LYS A 614 -29.18 3.48 2.75
N VAL A 615 -28.06 3.32 2.05
CA VAL A 615 -28.03 3.26 0.60
C VAL A 615 -27.27 2.02 0.14
N ASP A 616 -27.97 1.16 -0.60
CA ASP A 616 -27.39 -0.07 -1.14
C ASP A 616 -26.73 0.19 -2.49
N PHE A 617 -25.59 -0.45 -2.75
CA PHE A 617 -24.94 -0.45 -4.06
C PHE A 617 -25.56 -1.48 -5.02
N LYS A 618 -26.86 -1.35 -5.27
CA LYS A 618 -27.58 -2.22 -6.22
C LYS A 618 -27.53 -1.66 -7.63
N LEU A 619 -27.04 -2.49 -8.57
CA LEU A 619 -27.01 -2.16 -10.00
C LEU A 619 -28.40 -1.89 -10.59
N SER A 620 -29.43 -2.59 -10.11
CA SER A 620 -30.81 -2.45 -10.59
C SER A 620 -31.41 -1.08 -10.29
N GLU A 621 -30.99 -0.45 -9.19
CA GLU A 621 -31.50 0.85 -8.79
C GLU A 621 -30.89 1.95 -9.67
N LEU A 622 -29.62 1.83 -10.09
CA LEU A 622 -28.89 2.77 -10.97
C LEU A 622 -29.47 2.96 -12.39
N ARG A 623 -30.37 2.07 -12.83
CA ARG A 623 -31.01 2.17 -14.16
C ARG A 623 -32.21 3.13 -14.15
N ALA A 624 -32.76 3.45 -12.99
CA ALA A 624 -33.76 4.49 -12.86
C ALA A 624 -33.04 5.86 -12.87
N GLY A 625 -33.38 6.73 -13.82
CA GLY A 625 -32.88 8.11 -13.79
C GLY A 625 -33.28 8.84 -12.50
N CYS A 626 -32.71 10.02 -12.25
CA CYS A 626 -33.10 10.82 -11.08
C CYS A 626 -34.59 11.17 -11.12
N GLN A 627 -35.40 10.42 -10.37
CA GLN A 627 -36.84 10.63 -10.25
C GLN A 627 -37.15 11.32 -8.92
N ASP A 628 -38.02 12.31 -9.03
CA ASP A 628 -38.72 12.97 -7.94
C ASP A 628 -39.67 11.95 -7.27
N ASP A 629 -39.64 11.83 -5.94
CA ASP A 629 -40.64 11.07 -5.21
C ASP A 629 -41.58 12.05 -4.51
N ASP A 630 -42.77 12.20 -5.12
CA ASP A 630 -43.86 13.08 -4.70
C ASP A 630 -44.30 12.91 -3.22
N LYS A 631 -43.83 11.87 -2.52
CA LYS A 631 -44.16 11.60 -1.11
C LYS A 631 -43.10 12.01 -0.10
N THR A 632 -41.83 12.16 -0.49
CA THR A 632 -40.72 12.40 0.45
C THR A 632 -39.83 13.59 0.11
N GLY A 633 -39.94 14.16 -1.10
CA GLY A 633 -39.11 15.31 -1.52
C GLY A 633 -37.61 15.02 -1.49
N LYS A 634 -37.21 13.75 -1.60
CA LYS A 634 -35.82 13.29 -1.55
C LYS A 634 -35.52 12.45 -2.78
N LEU A 635 -34.34 12.64 -3.34
CA LEU A 635 -33.83 11.86 -4.45
C LEU A 635 -33.74 10.36 -4.07
N ARG A 636 -33.96 9.48 -5.04
CA ARG A 636 -33.75 8.04 -4.86
C ARG A 636 -32.28 7.68 -4.95
N ASN A 637 -31.87 6.75 -4.08
CA ASN A 637 -30.58 6.07 -3.85
C ASN A 637 -29.44 6.30 -4.87
N VAL A 638 -29.72 6.29 -6.16
CA VAL A 638 -28.74 6.55 -7.24
C VAL A 638 -28.19 7.96 -7.22
N CYS A 639 -29.05 8.97 -7.13
CA CYS A 639 -28.61 10.37 -7.24
C CYS A 639 -27.88 10.80 -5.98
N ASP A 640 -28.33 10.33 -4.82
CA ASP A 640 -27.63 10.57 -3.55
C ASP A 640 -26.21 10.00 -3.60
N LEU A 641 -26.02 8.81 -4.20
CA LEU A 641 -24.69 8.22 -4.38
C LEU A 641 -23.85 8.95 -5.42
N GLN A 642 -24.43 9.26 -6.59
CA GLN A 642 -23.74 10.01 -7.65
C GLN A 642 -23.24 11.36 -7.14
N GLU A 643 -24.04 12.00 -6.30
CA GLU A 643 -23.73 13.25 -5.65
C GLU A 643 -22.71 13.07 -4.54
N ALA A 644 -22.84 12.07 -3.66
CA ALA A 644 -21.83 11.77 -2.63
C ALA A 644 -20.45 11.42 -3.20
N PHE A 645 -20.39 10.79 -4.39
CA PHE A 645 -19.13 10.51 -5.08
C PHE A 645 -18.53 11.74 -5.79
N GLY A 646 -19.38 12.64 -6.30
CA GLY A 646 -18.96 13.81 -7.07
C GLY A 646 -18.70 15.08 -6.25
N LEU A 647 -19.48 15.27 -5.20
CA LEU A 647 -19.62 16.49 -4.42
C LEU A 647 -19.68 16.12 -2.92
N ASP A 648 -18.56 16.33 -2.23
CA ASP A 648 -18.32 15.99 -0.80
C ASP A 648 -19.39 16.51 0.21
N ARG A 649 -20.23 17.46 -0.21
CA ARG A 649 -21.28 18.07 0.61
C ARG A 649 -22.48 17.17 0.90
N ASN A 650 -22.72 16.15 0.09
CA ASN A 650 -23.90 15.29 0.23
C ASN A 650 -23.81 14.23 1.32
N ALA A 651 -22.59 13.78 1.64
CA ALA A 651 -22.41 12.87 2.77
C ALA A 651 -22.88 13.51 4.10
N ALA A 652 -22.85 14.84 4.19
CA ALA A 652 -23.37 15.64 5.30
C ALA A 652 -24.90 15.87 5.28
N GLY A 653 -25.66 15.25 4.36
CA GLY A 653 -27.13 15.38 4.28
C GLY A 653 -27.65 16.62 3.53
N ALA A 654 -26.77 17.53 3.11
CA ALA A 654 -27.14 18.71 2.34
C ALA A 654 -27.05 18.42 0.83
N SER A 655 -28.20 18.20 0.19
CA SER A 655 -28.33 18.03 -1.26
C SER A 655 -27.90 19.30 -2.00
N VAL A 656 -26.98 19.19 -2.97
CA VAL A 656 -26.65 20.25 -3.94
C VAL A 656 -27.74 20.35 -5.02
N LEU A 657 -28.47 19.26 -5.26
CA LEU A 657 -29.64 19.20 -6.14
C LEU A 657 -30.89 19.87 -5.56
N ASP A 658 -31.03 19.89 -4.24
CA ASP A 658 -32.07 20.58 -3.47
C ASP A 658 -31.43 21.40 -2.35
N PRO A 659 -30.74 22.51 -2.68
CA PRO A 659 -30.02 23.31 -1.71
C PRO A 659 -30.93 24.03 -0.71
N ASP A 660 -32.24 24.10 -0.99
CA ASP A 660 -33.26 24.74 -0.17
C ASP A 660 -34.08 23.72 0.67
N GLY A 661 -33.84 22.41 0.49
CA GLY A 661 -34.51 21.33 1.23
C GLY A 661 -36.03 21.25 0.99
N ASN A 662 -36.51 21.73 -0.16
CA ASN A 662 -37.93 21.85 -0.47
C ASN A 662 -38.45 20.77 -1.44
N GLY A 663 -37.58 19.83 -1.83
CA GLY A 663 -37.86 18.75 -2.76
C GLY A 663 -37.84 19.16 -4.24
N ILE A 664 -37.47 20.40 -4.58
CA ILE A 664 -37.43 20.87 -5.98
C ILE A 664 -36.01 20.74 -6.51
N VAL A 665 -35.79 19.75 -7.37
CA VAL A 665 -34.50 19.53 -8.01
C VAL A 665 -34.24 20.57 -9.11
N GLU A 666 -33.09 21.26 -9.05
CA GLU A 666 -32.70 22.21 -10.11
C GLU A 666 -32.50 21.47 -11.45
N THR A 667 -33.35 21.78 -12.44
CA THR A 667 -33.44 21.03 -13.71
C THR A 667 -32.12 20.99 -14.49
N ALA A 668 -31.30 22.04 -14.40
CA ALA A 668 -29.99 22.10 -15.06
C ALA A 668 -28.96 21.14 -14.42
N LEU A 669 -29.00 20.97 -13.09
CA LEU A 669 -28.10 20.08 -12.37
C LEU A 669 -28.55 18.61 -12.46
N ALA A 670 -29.86 18.37 -12.48
CA ALA A 670 -30.42 17.05 -12.80
C ALA A 670 -30.04 16.57 -14.20
N ALA A 671 -30.01 17.46 -15.18
CA ALA A 671 -29.55 17.14 -16.53
C ALA A 671 -28.06 16.73 -16.54
N LEU A 672 -27.21 17.44 -15.79
CA LEU A 672 -25.77 17.12 -15.67
C LEU A 672 -25.52 15.74 -15.05
N LEU A 673 -26.26 15.35 -14.01
CA LEU A 673 -26.12 14.02 -13.41
C LEU A 673 -26.63 12.90 -14.31
N ASN A 674 -27.72 13.14 -15.04
CA ASN A 674 -28.20 12.21 -16.05
C ASN A 674 -27.16 12.02 -17.19
N GLU A 675 -26.46 13.08 -17.61
CA GLU A 675 -25.35 12.99 -18.58
C GLU A 675 -24.17 12.16 -18.05
N HIS A 676 -23.99 12.05 -16.73
CA HIS A 676 -22.90 11.32 -16.09
C HIS A 676 -23.33 9.96 -15.50
N ASN A 677 -24.55 9.50 -15.75
CA ASN A 677 -25.08 8.26 -15.18
C ASN A 677 -24.20 7.04 -15.50
N HIS A 678 -23.77 6.91 -16.77
CA HIS A 678 -22.87 5.84 -17.22
C HIS A 678 -21.52 5.84 -16.50
N THR A 679 -20.98 7.02 -16.21
CA THR A 679 -19.71 7.14 -15.51
C THR A 679 -19.85 6.61 -14.08
N SER A 680 -20.88 7.04 -13.37
CA SER A 680 -21.18 6.57 -12.01
C SER A 680 -21.53 5.08 -11.94
N GLN A 681 -22.18 4.56 -12.98
CA GLN A 681 -22.43 3.14 -13.16
C GLN A 681 -21.12 2.33 -13.27
N HIS A 682 -20.17 2.78 -14.11
CA HIS A 682 -18.85 2.17 -14.22
C HIS A 682 -18.04 2.25 -12.91
N PHE A 683 -18.16 3.37 -12.20
CA PHE A 683 -17.57 3.52 -10.86
C PHE A 683 -18.10 2.46 -9.90
N LEU A 684 -19.42 2.30 -9.82
CA LEU A 684 -20.01 1.32 -8.92
C LEU A 684 -19.63 -0.11 -9.30
N GLN A 685 -19.60 -0.43 -10.60
CA GLN A 685 -19.07 -1.71 -11.08
C GLN A 685 -17.68 -1.97 -10.53
N ARG A 686 -16.76 -1.00 -10.65
CA ARG A 686 -15.40 -1.10 -10.12
C ARG A 686 -15.36 -1.24 -8.59
N VAL A 687 -16.15 -0.48 -7.82
CA VAL A 687 -16.22 -0.59 -6.34
C VAL A 687 -16.69 -1.96 -5.88
N ARG A 688 -17.62 -2.58 -6.62
CA ARG A 688 -18.09 -3.95 -6.34
C ARG A 688 -17.09 -5.03 -6.79
N GLY A 689 -15.98 -4.62 -7.40
CA GLY A 689 -14.93 -5.50 -7.90
C GLY A 689 -15.25 -6.08 -9.28
N PHE A 690 -15.97 -5.33 -10.11
CA PHE A 690 -16.29 -5.72 -11.49
C PHE A 690 -15.45 -4.95 -12.51
N CYS A 691 -15.34 -5.54 -13.70
CA CYS A 691 -14.81 -4.86 -14.87
C CYS A 691 -15.83 -3.81 -15.38
N VAL A 692 -15.39 -2.90 -16.24
CA VAL A 692 -16.32 -2.08 -17.05
C VAL A 692 -16.66 -2.86 -18.33
N ALA A 693 -17.95 -2.94 -18.66
CA ALA A 693 -18.45 -3.60 -19.88
C ALA A 693 -18.23 -2.71 -21.12
N HIS A 694 -17.91 -3.29 -22.28
CA HIS A 694 -17.69 -2.52 -23.51
C HIS A 694 -18.19 -3.21 -24.80
N ASP A 695 -18.70 -2.46 -25.78
CA ASP A 695 -18.73 -2.85 -27.21
C ASP A 695 -17.38 -2.58 -27.91
N ARG A 696 -17.00 -3.36 -28.91
CA ARG A 696 -15.65 -3.48 -29.52
C ARG A 696 -15.03 -2.21 -30.13
N THR A 697 -15.64 -1.04 -29.99
CA THR A 697 -15.14 0.26 -30.43
C THR A 697 -15.40 1.30 -29.35
N ASP A 698 -14.35 1.89 -28.77
CA ASP A 698 -14.28 2.94 -27.72
C ASP A 698 -15.18 4.19 -27.89
N SER A 699 -16.15 4.18 -28.81
CA SER A 699 -16.98 5.30 -29.24
C SER A 699 -18.46 5.23 -28.83
N THR A 700 -18.94 4.14 -28.20
CA THR A 700 -20.35 4.04 -27.77
C THR A 700 -20.50 3.62 -26.29
N PRO A 701 -21.31 4.35 -25.48
CA PRO A 701 -21.67 3.93 -24.12
C PRO A 701 -22.42 2.59 -24.18
N TYR A 702 -21.98 1.59 -23.40
CA TYR A 702 -22.58 0.26 -23.36
C TYR A 702 -23.08 -0.05 -21.94
N ASP A 703 -24.40 -0.20 -21.79
CA ASP A 703 -25.10 -0.23 -20.49
C ASP A 703 -25.31 -1.64 -19.93
N ASP A 704 -24.39 -2.58 -20.24
CA ASP A 704 -24.44 -3.87 -19.56
C ASP A 704 -23.86 -3.72 -18.16
N MET A 705 -24.77 -3.70 -17.20
CA MET A 705 -24.45 -3.60 -15.78
C MET A 705 -24.12 -4.95 -15.15
N GLU A 706 -24.26 -6.06 -15.90
CA GLU A 706 -23.93 -7.44 -15.49
C GLU A 706 -23.07 -8.16 -16.56
N PRO A 707 -21.95 -7.60 -17.04
CA PRO A 707 -21.13 -8.25 -18.06
C PRO A 707 -20.68 -9.65 -17.61
N ASN A 708 -20.86 -10.63 -18.48
CA ASN A 708 -20.12 -11.88 -18.33
C ASN A 708 -18.63 -11.64 -18.63
N GLU A 709 -17.77 -12.60 -18.28
CA GLU A 709 -16.32 -12.47 -18.47
C GLU A 709 -15.92 -12.11 -19.92
N ALA A 710 -16.70 -12.53 -20.93
CA ALA A 710 -16.45 -12.23 -22.33
C ALA A 710 -16.69 -10.76 -22.72
N LYS A 711 -17.45 -10.01 -21.91
CA LYS A 711 -17.76 -8.58 -22.11
C LYS A 711 -16.84 -7.63 -21.33
N CYS A 712 -15.88 -8.17 -20.58
CA CYS A 712 -14.99 -7.41 -19.72
C CYS A 712 -13.70 -6.95 -20.39
N ASP A 713 -13.29 -5.70 -20.11
CA ASP A 713 -12.06 -5.08 -20.65
C ASP A 713 -10.87 -5.07 -19.69
N ASN A 714 -10.85 -5.88 -18.62
CA ASN A 714 -9.71 -5.92 -17.69
C ASN A 714 -8.52 -6.72 -18.26
N ARG A 715 -7.87 -6.15 -19.29
CA ARG A 715 -7.00 -6.88 -20.23
C ARG A 715 -5.54 -7.01 -19.83
N GLN A 716 -5.04 -6.21 -18.88
CA GLN A 716 -3.60 -6.26 -18.58
C GLN A 716 -3.21 -7.43 -17.66
N PHE A 717 -4.07 -7.86 -16.73
CA PHE A 717 -3.77 -8.94 -15.76
C PHE A 717 -4.84 -10.05 -15.65
N GLY A 718 -5.91 -10.00 -16.46
CA GLY A 718 -6.72 -11.18 -16.76
C GLY A 718 -7.61 -11.73 -15.65
N GLU A 719 -7.91 -10.95 -14.61
CA GLU A 719 -8.87 -11.34 -13.56
C GLU A 719 -10.09 -10.41 -13.57
N VAL A 720 -11.23 -11.01 -13.94
CA VAL A 720 -12.58 -10.44 -13.79
C VAL A 720 -13.17 -11.03 -12.51
N ARG A 721 -12.65 -10.62 -11.36
CA ARG A 721 -13.17 -11.09 -10.08
C ARG A 721 -13.28 -9.97 -9.07
N SER A 722 -14.24 -10.10 -8.17
CA SER A 722 -14.27 -9.27 -6.97
C SER A 722 -12.99 -9.50 -6.18
N THR A 723 -12.36 -8.40 -5.79
CA THR A 723 -11.09 -8.42 -5.06
C THR A 723 -11.31 -7.79 -3.69
N LEU A 724 -10.70 -8.39 -2.67
CA LEU A 724 -10.66 -7.86 -1.31
C LEU A 724 -9.68 -6.68 -1.24
N GLY A 725 -10.02 -5.61 -0.54
CA GLY A 725 -9.10 -4.49 -0.28
C GLY A 725 -7.94 -4.86 0.64
N GLY A 726 -6.82 -4.15 0.50
CA GLY A 726 -5.61 -4.35 1.30
C GLY A 726 -5.88 -4.25 2.81
N LEU A 727 -5.37 -5.19 3.61
CA LEU A 727 -5.53 -5.20 5.07
C LEU A 727 -4.19 -4.81 5.72
N ASP A 728 -4.10 -3.59 6.24
CA ASP A 728 -2.83 -2.96 6.64
C ASP A 728 -2.60 -2.94 8.15
N HIS A 729 -3.36 -2.15 8.93
CA HIS A 729 -3.24 -2.09 10.40
C HIS A 729 -4.41 -2.74 11.12
N ALA A 730 -5.59 -2.80 10.49
CA ALA A 730 -6.77 -3.40 11.10
C ALA A 730 -6.61 -4.91 11.31
N SER A 731 -6.81 -5.36 12.54
CA SER A 731 -6.89 -6.76 12.93
C SER A 731 -8.35 -7.19 12.97
N ALA A 732 -8.68 -8.43 12.59
CA ALA A 732 -10.06 -8.88 12.54
C ALA A 732 -10.70 -9.03 13.93
N ALA A 733 -11.99 -8.74 14.07
CA ALA A 733 -12.79 -9.12 15.23
C ALA A 733 -13.61 -10.37 14.91
N VAL A 734 -13.40 -11.47 15.64
CA VAL A 734 -14.22 -12.67 15.51
C VAL A 734 -15.35 -12.69 16.52
N VAL A 735 -16.55 -12.89 16.01
CA VAL A 735 -17.80 -12.75 16.75
C VAL A 735 -18.61 -14.01 16.54
N GLY A 736 -18.82 -14.76 17.63
CA GLY A 736 -19.66 -15.95 17.65
C GLY A 736 -20.95 -15.73 18.45
N ARG A 737 -21.58 -16.82 18.87
CA ARG A 737 -22.79 -16.80 19.72
C ARG A 737 -22.61 -15.93 20.99
N SER A 738 -23.66 -15.20 21.36
CA SER A 738 -23.76 -14.46 22.63
C SER A 738 -24.43 -15.30 23.72
N ASP A 739 -24.02 -15.09 24.98
CA ASP A 739 -24.67 -15.66 26.17
C ASP A 739 -25.93 -14.88 26.58
N TYR A 740 -26.05 -13.60 26.18
CA TYR A 740 -27.13 -12.71 26.58
C TYR A 740 -28.25 -12.60 25.54
N ILE A 741 -27.99 -13.07 24.32
CA ILE A 741 -28.89 -12.93 23.17
C ILE A 741 -29.27 -14.32 22.67
N GLU A 742 -30.56 -14.61 22.64
CA GLU A 742 -31.09 -15.94 22.30
C GLU A 742 -31.04 -16.28 20.79
N ILE A 743 -30.76 -15.30 19.94
CA ILE A 743 -30.71 -15.49 18.49
C ILE A 743 -29.52 -16.38 18.11
N GLN A 744 -29.80 -17.46 17.38
CA GLN A 744 -28.75 -18.28 16.78
C GLN A 744 -28.15 -17.55 15.58
N ARG A 745 -26.86 -17.18 15.67
CA ARG A 745 -26.10 -16.54 14.60
C ARG A 745 -24.87 -17.34 14.20
N PRO A 746 -24.40 -17.22 12.94
CA PRO A 746 -23.10 -17.75 12.53
C PRO A 746 -21.95 -17.01 13.21
N ASP A 747 -20.79 -17.66 13.25
CA ASP A 747 -19.52 -17.05 13.62
C ASP A 747 -18.99 -16.23 12.43
N MET A 748 -18.61 -14.99 12.69
CA MET A 748 -18.20 -13.99 11.71
C MET A 748 -16.83 -13.41 12.07
N ALA A 749 -16.05 -13.01 11.07
CA ALA A 749 -14.89 -12.15 11.21
C ALA A 749 -15.17 -10.79 10.55
N TYR A 750 -14.97 -9.69 11.28
CA TYR A 750 -15.09 -8.34 10.75
C TYR A 750 -13.72 -7.69 10.64
N ILE A 751 -13.39 -7.10 9.49
CA ILE A 751 -12.08 -6.48 9.28
C ILE A 751 -12.17 -5.30 8.31
N GLY A 752 -11.44 -4.22 8.59
CA GLY A 752 -11.38 -3.04 7.73
C GLY A 752 -10.28 -3.15 6.67
N GLY A 753 -10.49 -2.51 5.51
CA GLY A 753 -9.55 -2.48 4.39
C GLY A 753 -9.18 -1.09 3.88
N LEU A 754 -8.07 -1.03 3.15
CA LEU A 754 -7.55 0.13 2.40
C LEU A 754 -8.37 0.47 1.14
N ASP A 755 -9.47 -0.25 0.91
CA ASP A 755 -10.48 0.05 -0.08
C ASP A 755 -11.64 0.87 0.51
N GLY A 756 -11.54 1.28 1.78
CA GLY A 756 -12.56 2.05 2.48
C GLY A 756 -13.71 1.23 3.01
N GLN A 757 -13.60 -0.10 3.02
CA GLN A 757 -14.70 -0.99 3.39
C GLN A 757 -14.41 -1.69 4.73
N LEU A 758 -15.47 -1.90 5.52
CA LEU A 758 -15.51 -2.94 6.55
C LEU A 758 -16.10 -4.20 5.92
N HIS A 759 -15.35 -5.31 5.95
CA HIS A 759 -15.74 -6.59 5.38
C HIS A 759 -16.29 -7.53 6.47
N ALA A 760 -17.44 -8.16 6.22
CA ALA A 760 -18.01 -9.19 7.08
C ALA A 760 -17.81 -10.58 6.48
N ILE A 761 -16.86 -11.34 7.02
CA ILE A 761 -16.43 -12.64 6.51
C ILE A 761 -17.06 -13.77 7.33
N TYR A 762 -17.77 -14.68 6.66
CA TYR A 762 -18.34 -15.86 7.32
C TYR A 762 -17.27 -16.87 7.70
N LEU A 763 -17.32 -17.40 8.93
CA LEU A 763 -16.42 -18.46 9.38
C LEU A 763 -17.13 -19.80 9.43
N ARG A 764 -18.24 -19.90 10.17
CA ARG A 764 -18.98 -21.16 10.40
C ARG A 764 -20.35 -20.92 11.04
N GLY A 765 -21.18 -21.96 11.09
CA GLY A 765 -22.47 -21.96 11.79
C GLY A 765 -23.68 -21.79 10.86
N PRO A 766 -24.87 -22.21 11.32
CA PRO A 766 -26.06 -22.14 10.48
C PRO A 766 -26.50 -20.69 10.23
N ILE A 767 -26.96 -20.42 9.02
CA ILE A 767 -27.61 -19.17 8.64
C ILE A 767 -29.11 -19.45 8.49
N PRO A 768 -29.99 -18.93 9.35
CA PRO A 768 -31.41 -19.26 9.27
C PRO A 768 -31.99 -18.88 7.90
N GLY A 769 -32.63 -19.84 7.23
CA GLY A 769 -33.28 -19.64 5.93
C GLY A 769 -32.35 -19.56 4.71
N ARG A 770 -31.03 -19.78 4.86
CA ARG A 770 -30.07 -19.82 3.74
C ARG A 770 -29.08 -20.98 3.91
N THR A 771 -28.56 -21.50 2.81
CA THR A 771 -27.42 -22.44 2.86
C THR A 771 -26.18 -21.66 3.31
N ALA A 772 -25.48 -22.19 4.31
CA ALA A 772 -24.25 -21.56 4.78
C ALA A 772 -23.16 -21.60 3.68
N PRO A 773 -22.48 -20.49 3.39
CA PRO A 773 -21.41 -20.47 2.40
C PRO A 773 -20.14 -21.17 2.93
N ALA A 774 -19.11 -21.25 2.10
CA ALA A 774 -17.80 -21.70 2.56
C ALA A 774 -17.19 -20.69 3.54
N ALA A 775 -16.38 -21.17 4.50
CA ALA A 775 -15.60 -20.29 5.37
C ALA A 775 -14.74 -19.31 4.55
N GLY A 776 -14.55 -18.09 5.02
CA GLY A 776 -13.81 -17.07 4.27
C GLY A 776 -14.62 -16.35 3.18
N THR A 777 -15.89 -16.69 2.95
CA THR A 777 -16.76 -15.94 2.04
C THR A 777 -17.28 -14.66 2.71
N GLU A 778 -17.16 -13.52 2.03
CA GLU A 778 -17.76 -12.25 2.45
C GLU A 778 -19.30 -12.33 2.34
N LEU A 779 -20.02 -11.93 3.40
CA LEU A 779 -21.49 -11.82 3.36
C LEU A 779 -21.95 -10.44 2.91
N TRP A 780 -21.29 -9.40 3.41
CA TRP A 780 -21.54 -8.01 3.03
C TRP A 780 -20.30 -7.15 3.34
N SER A 781 -20.25 -5.96 2.76
CA SER A 781 -19.32 -4.90 3.18
C SER A 781 -20.02 -3.55 3.37
N PHE A 782 -19.44 -2.72 4.25
CA PHE A 782 -19.95 -1.39 4.59
C PHE A 782 -18.91 -0.32 4.27
N ILE A 783 -19.32 0.76 3.60
CA ILE A 783 -18.46 1.93 3.36
C ILE A 783 -18.96 3.09 4.21
N PRO A 784 -18.15 3.62 5.16
CA PRO A 784 -18.51 4.80 5.93
C PRO A 784 -18.68 6.04 5.05
N LYS A 785 -19.54 6.98 5.45
CA LYS A 785 -19.97 8.09 4.59
C LYS A 785 -18.81 9.04 4.23
N GLY A 786 -17.87 9.26 5.15
CA GLY A 786 -16.67 10.07 4.98
C GLY A 786 -15.62 9.44 4.06
N GLN A 787 -15.76 8.15 3.74
CA GLN A 787 -14.86 7.45 2.81
C GLN A 787 -15.33 7.50 1.35
N LEU A 788 -16.60 7.83 1.07
CA LEU A 788 -17.18 7.76 -0.28
C LEU A 788 -16.44 8.64 -1.30
N SER A 789 -16.15 9.90 -0.96
CA SER A 789 -15.45 10.83 -1.87
C SER A 789 -13.98 10.42 -2.09
N ARG A 790 -13.40 9.67 -1.16
CA ARG A 790 -12.01 9.20 -1.18
C ARG A 790 -11.80 7.91 -1.98
N LEU A 791 -12.89 7.17 -2.26
CA LEU A 791 -12.84 6.02 -3.18
C LEU A 791 -12.32 6.47 -4.55
N ARG A 792 -12.78 7.63 -5.02
CA ARG A 792 -12.39 8.24 -6.30
C ARG A 792 -10.88 8.44 -6.44
N THR A 793 -10.19 8.75 -5.34
CA THR A 793 -8.74 8.99 -5.31
C THR A 793 -7.92 7.79 -4.83
N ASN A 794 -8.58 6.65 -4.57
CA ASN A 794 -7.96 5.48 -3.96
C ASN A 794 -7.27 5.80 -2.62
N ASP A 795 -7.85 6.72 -1.85
CA ASP A 795 -7.36 7.13 -0.51
C ASP A 795 -8.33 6.79 0.62
N ALA A 796 -9.47 6.18 0.29
CA ALA A 796 -10.43 5.66 1.26
C ALA A 796 -9.82 4.53 2.09
N ARG A 797 -10.16 4.45 3.37
CA ARG A 797 -9.71 3.35 4.23
C ARG A 797 -10.57 3.19 5.48
N VAL A 798 -10.69 1.95 5.95
CA VAL A 798 -11.15 1.58 7.28
C VAL A 798 -10.00 0.80 7.91
N ASP A 799 -9.19 1.47 8.73
CA ASP A 799 -7.89 0.95 9.15
C ASP A 799 -7.72 0.86 10.68
N ILE A 800 -8.83 0.95 11.43
CA ILE A 800 -8.87 0.65 12.86
C ILE A 800 -9.39 -0.78 13.05
N SER A 801 -8.78 -1.51 13.99
CA SER A 801 -9.29 -2.83 14.38
C SER A 801 -10.70 -2.69 14.99
N PRO A 802 -11.74 -3.34 14.42
CA PRO A 802 -13.08 -3.27 14.98
C PRO A 802 -13.14 -3.84 16.40
N VAL A 803 -13.94 -3.22 17.26
CA VAL A 803 -14.27 -3.75 18.59
C VAL A 803 -15.73 -4.16 18.62
N VAL A 804 -16.02 -5.32 19.22
CA VAL A 804 -17.37 -5.88 19.27
C VAL A 804 -17.75 -6.28 20.69
N SER A 805 -18.92 -5.84 21.15
CA SER A 805 -19.47 -6.27 22.43
C SER A 805 -20.98 -6.42 22.41
N ASP A 806 -21.47 -7.34 23.23
CA ASP A 806 -22.86 -7.26 23.66
C ASP A 806 -23.02 -6.06 24.60
N VAL A 807 -24.02 -5.24 24.31
CA VAL A 807 -24.36 -3.99 25.00
C VAL A 807 -25.86 -3.97 25.32
N TYR A 808 -26.23 -3.36 26.43
CA TYR A 808 -27.62 -3.20 26.84
C TYR A 808 -28.07 -1.78 26.52
N VAL A 809 -28.91 -1.63 25.49
CA VAL A 809 -29.19 -0.36 24.81
C VAL A 809 -30.66 -0.26 24.43
N ASP A 810 -31.14 0.98 24.27
CA ASP A 810 -32.54 1.31 23.99
C ASP A 810 -32.72 1.85 22.56
N TYR A 811 -32.85 0.93 21.62
CA TYR A 811 -33.30 1.19 20.26
C TYR A 811 -33.95 -0.05 19.64
N GLU A 812 -34.79 0.17 18.65
CA GLU A 812 -35.38 -0.88 17.85
C GLU A 812 -35.58 -0.41 16.40
N ASP A 813 -34.86 -1.02 15.46
CA ASP A 813 -35.09 -0.86 14.02
C ASP A 813 -36.36 -1.65 13.64
N VAL A 814 -37.51 -0.98 13.74
CA VAL A 814 -38.82 -1.61 13.58
C VAL A 814 -39.09 -1.87 12.10
N ASN A 815 -38.67 -0.94 11.24
CA ASN A 815 -38.91 -1.00 9.80
C ASN A 815 -37.89 -1.88 9.05
N ARG A 816 -36.78 -2.27 9.68
CA ARG A 816 -35.68 -3.09 9.16
C ARG A 816 -35.03 -2.50 7.91
N ASN A 817 -34.99 -1.17 7.83
CA ASN A 817 -34.32 -0.45 6.75
C ASN A 817 -32.79 -0.40 6.96
N GLY A 818 -32.29 -0.83 8.13
CA GLY A 818 -30.87 -0.89 8.45
C GLY A 818 -30.26 0.43 8.91
N VAL A 819 -31.07 1.42 9.29
CA VAL A 819 -30.69 2.66 9.98
C VAL A 819 -31.73 2.97 11.04
N LEU A 820 -31.39 3.76 12.06
CA LEU A 820 -32.35 4.16 13.09
C LEU A 820 -32.87 5.57 12.85
N ASP A 821 -34.19 5.70 12.70
CA ASP A 821 -34.90 6.99 12.71
C ASP A 821 -34.88 7.62 14.12
N PRO A 822 -35.06 8.96 14.26
CA PRO A 822 -35.05 9.62 15.58
C PRO A 822 -36.04 9.06 16.60
N ASP A 823 -37.18 8.53 16.18
CA ASP A 823 -38.22 7.91 17.01
C ASP A 823 -37.94 6.44 17.33
N GLU A 824 -37.10 5.76 16.55
CA GLU A 824 -36.58 4.42 16.83
C GLU A 824 -35.44 4.43 17.87
N ARG A 825 -34.94 5.63 18.19
CA ARG A 825 -33.94 5.90 19.22
C ARG A 825 -34.65 6.27 20.53
N ASN A 826 -34.38 5.55 21.62
CA ASN A 826 -34.99 5.74 22.94
C ASN A 826 -36.47 5.32 23.02
N THR A 827 -36.75 4.06 22.72
CA THR A 827 -38.10 3.45 22.81
C THR A 827 -38.59 3.28 24.26
N GLY A 828 -37.72 3.46 25.25
CA GLY A 828 -37.94 3.13 26.66
C GLY A 828 -37.72 1.66 26.97
N ILE A 829 -37.29 0.84 26.00
CA ILE A 829 -37.14 -0.62 26.11
C ILE A 829 -35.69 -1.00 25.84
N PHE A 830 -34.98 -1.36 26.90
CA PHE A 830 -33.60 -1.81 26.79
C PHE A 830 -33.53 -3.30 26.43
N ARG A 831 -32.65 -3.65 25.49
CA ARG A 831 -32.38 -5.04 25.11
C ARG A 831 -30.88 -5.26 24.92
N TRP A 832 -30.44 -6.50 25.07
CA TRP A 832 -29.09 -6.89 24.68
C TRP A 832 -28.96 -6.91 23.16
N ARG A 833 -27.91 -6.25 22.67
CA ARG A 833 -27.54 -6.13 21.26
C ARG A 833 -26.05 -6.38 21.12
N THR A 834 -25.60 -6.88 19.97
CA THR A 834 -24.16 -6.95 19.68
C THR A 834 -23.78 -5.78 18.79
N VAL A 835 -22.99 -4.86 19.33
CA VAL A 835 -22.54 -3.66 18.64
C VAL A 835 -21.08 -3.79 18.25
N LEU A 836 -20.80 -3.49 16.98
CA LEU A 836 -19.48 -3.34 16.40
C LEU A 836 -19.16 -1.86 16.23
N VAL A 837 -17.96 -1.44 16.60
CA VAL A 837 -17.45 -0.08 16.39
C VAL A 837 -16.11 -0.13 15.68
N SER A 838 -15.93 0.71 14.65
CA SER A 838 -14.66 0.87 13.93
C SER A 838 -14.56 2.29 13.35
N GLY A 839 -13.47 2.60 12.65
CA GLY A 839 -13.27 3.91 12.04
C GLY A 839 -12.19 3.92 10.95
N SER A 840 -12.00 5.08 10.34
CA SER A 840 -11.10 5.27 9.21
C SER A 840 -9.62 5.09 9.60
N GLY A 841 -9.26 5.36 10.84
CA GLY A 841 -7.88 5.30 11.31
C GLY A 841 -7.12 6.58 10.98
N ARG A 842 -5.91 6.43 10.44
CA ARG A 842 -5.10 7.55 9.97
C ARG A 842 -5.73 8.16 8.71
N LEU A 843 -5.86 9.48 8.64
CA LEU A 843 -6.46 10.22 7.53
C LEU A 843 -7.98 10.05 7.40
N GLY A 844 -8.77 10.27 8.45
CA GLY A 844 -10.22 10.34 8.19
C GLY A 844 -11.12 10.91 9.27
N GLY A 845 -10.65 11.07 10.52
CA GLY A 845 -11.46 11.69 11.57
C GLY A 845 -12.89 11.15 11.66
N GLU A 846 -13.06 9.85 11.42
CA GLU A 846 -14.36 9.18 11.25
C GLU A 846 -14.43 7.90 12.09
N MET A 847 -15.59 7.70 12.72
CA MET A 847 -15.90 6.50 13.49
C MET A 847 -17.38 6.16 13.35
N PHE A 848 -17.71 4.88 13.30
CA PHE A 848 -19.07 4.42 13.09
C PHE A 848 -19.38 3.20 13.95
N ALA A 849 -20.67 2.94 14.17
CA ALA A 849 -21.14 1.73 14.83
C ALA A 849 -22.27 1.03 14.08
N LEU A 850 -22.21 -0.30 14.11
CA LEU A 850 -23.17 -1.20 13.52
C LEU A 850 -23.74 -2.12 14.60
N ASP A 851 -25.05 -2.31 14.63
CA ASP A 851 -25.67 -3.46 15.28
C ASP A 851 -25.50 -4.67 14.36
N VAL A 852 -24.76 -5.67 14.86
CA VAL A 852 -24.49 -6.96 14.21
C VAL A 852 -25.08 -8.13 15.02
N THR A 853 -26.12 -7.86 15.81
CA THR A 853 -26.89 -8.88 16.55
C THR A 853 -27.33 -9.99 15.61
N ASP A 854 -27.94 -9.61 14.48
CA ASP A 854 -28.19 -10.50 13.35
C ASP A 854 -27.21 -10.15 12.21
N PRO A 855 -26.15 -10.94 12.00
CA PRO A 855 -25.12 -10.61 11.01
C PRO A 855 -25.61 -10.63 9.57
N ARG A 856 -26.86 -11.05 9.31
CA ARG A 856 -27.50 -11.00 7.98
C ARG A 856 -28.12 -9.64 7.66
N PHE A 857 -28.46 -8.86 8.69
CA PHE A 857 -29.17 -7.59 8.55
C PHE A 857 -28.52 -6.55 9.47
N PRO A 858 -27.30 -6.07 9.13
CA PRO A 858 -26.64 -5.06 9.92
C PRO A 858 -27.42 -3.73 9.89
N THR A 859 -27.56 -3.10 11.06
CA THR A 859 -28.17 -1.79 11.22
C THR A 859 -27.09 -0.77 11.58
N VAL A 860 -27.00 0.34 10.84
CA VAL A 860 -26.07 1.44 11.17
C VAL A 860 -26.68 2.27 12.29
N LEU A 861 -25.99 2.29 13.43
CA LEU A 861 -26.44 3.04 14.61
C LEU A 861 -26.08 4.52 14.47
N TRP A 862 -24.83 4.79 14.11
CA TRP A 862 -24.30 6.13 13.93
C TRP A 862 -23.00 6.09 13.11
N ASP A 863 -22.69 7.19 12.47
CA ASP A 863 -21.46 7.42 11.69
C ASP A 863 -21.07 8.89 11.88
N VAL A 864 -20.01 9.14 12.67
CA VAL A 864 -19.59 10.48 13.09
C VAL A 864 -18.31 10.89 12.37
N THR A 865 -18.28 12.14 11.88
CA THR A 865 -17.10 12.71 11.21
C THR A 865 -16.81 14.12 11.71
N ALA A 866 -15.54 14.53 11.76
CA ALA A 866 -15.17 15.89 12.17
C ALA A 866 -15.64 16.98 11.21
N ASP A 867 -15.75 16.66 9.92
CA ASP A 867 -16.11 17.63 8.88
C ASP A 867 -17.63 17.87 8.80
N GLN A 868 -18.45 16.88 9.17
CA GLN A 868 -19.91 16.94 9.00
C GLN A 868 -20.67 17.08 10.33
N ASP A 869 -20.22 16.40 11.38
CA ASP A 869 -20.86 16.45 12.70
C ASP A 869 -20.08 17.46 13.57
N ASN A 870 -20.24 18.77 13.36
CA ASN A 870 -19.40 19.80 14.01
C ASN A 870 -20.13 21.02 14.60
N PHE A 871 -21.43 20.87 14.88
CA PHE A 871 -22.28 21.95 15.39
C PHE A 871 -22.65 21.74 16.86
N ASP A 872 -22.60 22.83 17.65
CA ASP A 872 -23.25 22.87 18.96
C ASP A 872 -24.75 23.15 18.76
N ASP A 873 -25.60 22.61 19.63
CA ASP A 873 -27.03 22.92 19.59
C ASP A 873 -27.23 24.39 20.02
N PRO A 874 -27.99 25.20 19.25
CA PRO A 874 -28.27 26.59 19.61
C PRO A 874 -29.00 26.71 20.96
N GLU A 875 -29.71 25.67 21.40
CA GLU A 875 -30.35 25.61 22.71
C GLU A 875 -29.36 25.04 23.75
N ALA A 876 -28.95 25.90 24.69
CA ALA A 876 -27.88 25.60 25.65
C ALA A 876 -28.17 24.38 26.55
N ASP A 877 -29.44 24.08 26.84
CA ASP A 877 -29.89 22.93 27.62
C ASP A 877 -29.77 21.58 26.88
N LYS A 878 -29.67 21.60 25.56
CA LYS A 878 -29.40 20.41 24.74
C LYS A 878 -27.91 20.09 24.61
N ASN A 879 -27.04 21.07 24.90
CA ASN A 879 -25.62 20.83 25.06
C ASN A 879 -25.40 20.03 26.36
N THR A 880 -24.90 18.80 26.23
CA THR A 880 -24.96 17.80 27.31
C THR A 880 -23.62 17.12 27.59
N ALA A 881 -22.56 17.41 26.82
CA ALA A 881 -21.26 16.78 26.97
C ALA A 881 -20.27 17.69 27.72
N PHE A 882 -19.69 17.21 28.82
CA PHE A 882 -18.62 17.92 29.52
C PHE A 882 -17.36 17.98 28.66
N ARG A 883 -16.73 19.15 28.56
CA ARG A 883 -15.45 19.37 27.89
C ARG A 883 -14.43 19.90 28.89
N TRP A 884 -13.42 19.08 29.17
CA TRP A 884 -12.28 19.42 30.03
C TRP A 884 -11.06 19.80 29.20
N SER A 885 -10.27 20.74 29.71
CA SER A 885 -9.04 21.20 29.07
C SER A 885 -7.93 21.33 30.09
N ASP A 886 -6.88 20.51 29.97
CA ASP A 886 -5.72 20.54 30.86
C ASP A 886 -4.66 21.54 30.41
N ARG A 887 -5.05 22.65 29.75
CA ARG A 887 -4.15 23.76 29.42
C ARG A 887 -3.60 24.43 30.69
N GLN A 888 -2.37 24.96 30.63
CA GLN A 888 -1.84 25.78 31.73
C GLN A 888 -2.76 26.97 32.01
N GLY A 889 -3.31 27.05 33.24
CA GLY A 889 -4.33 28.05 33.63
C GLY A 889 -5.77 27.69 33.23
N GLY A 890 -6.02 26.45 32.80
CA GLY A 890 -7.37 25.91 32.54
C GLY A 890 -8.22 25.74 33.80
N PRO A 891 -9.53 25.50 33.66
CA PRO A 891 -10.41 25.30 34.80
C PRO A 891 -9.94 24.10 35.62
N VAL A 892 -9.78 24.32 36.93
CA VAL A 892 -9.50 23.23 37.87
C VAL A 892 -10.76 22.36 37.93
N PRO A 893 -10.68 21.04 37.68
CA PRO A 893 -11.84 20.18 37.80
C PRO A 893 -12.46 20.30 39.19
N ASN A 894 -13.73 20.72 39.25
CA ASN A 894 -14.55 20.68 40.45
C ASN A 894 -15.57 19.55 40.29
N TYR A 895 -15.48 18.55 41.14
CA TYR A 895 -16.27 17.31 41.05
C TYR A 895 -17.62 17.41 41.77
N THR A 896 -17.83 18.45 42.59
CA THR A 896 -19.12 18.72 43.25
C THR A 896 -20.01 19.68 42.44
N GLU A 897 -19.39 20.58 41.68
CA GLU A 897 -20.05 21.56 40.82
C GLU A 897 -19.39 21.52 39.44
N LEU A 898 -20.05 20.87 38.49
CA LEU A 898 -19.60 20.75 37.10
C LEU A 898 -19.61 22.10 36.35
N ASP A 899 -20.01 23.20 37.00
CA ASP A 899 -20.11 24.56 36.48
C ASP A 899 -18.80 25.11 35.89
N GLY A 900 -17.65 24.54 36.27
CA GLY A 900 -16.34 24.86 35.70
C GLY A 900 -16.02 24.16 34.36
N ALA A 901 -16.78 23.12 34.00
CA ALA A 901 -16.63 22.43 32.72
C ALA A 901 -17.23 23.27 31.59
N ARG A 902 -16.55 23.33 30.44
CA ARG A 902 -17.20 23.83 29.22
C ARG A 902 -18.19 22.76 28.77
N ILE A 903 -19.36 23.16 28.28
CA ILE A 903 -20.31 22.21 27.70
C ILE A 903 -20.18 22.29 26.18
N SER A 904 -20.21 21.14 25.52
CA SER A 904 -20.26 21.02 24.06
C SER A 904 -21.51 20.25 23.64
N GLY A 905 -21.94 20.49 22.41
CA GLY A 905 -23.04 19.75 21.78
C GLY A 905 -22.75 18.25 21.70
N PRO A 906 -23.79 17.41 21.81
CA PRO A 906 -23.67 15.95 21.78
C PRO A 906 -23.14 15.41 20.44
N TYR A 907 -23.19 16.19 19.37
CA TYR A 907 -22.68 15.82 18.04
C TYR A 907 -21.67 16.83 17.48
N ASN A 908 -20.98 17.57 18.34
CA ASN A 908 -19.88 18.44 17.90
C ASN A 908 -18.54 17.68 17.96
N PHE A 909 -18.13 17.13 16.83
CA PHE A 909 -16.89 16.37 16.61
C PHE A 909 -15.84 17.15 15.82
N ARG A 910 -15.93 18.48 15.73
CA ARG A 910 -14.95 19.31 14.98
C ARG A 910 -13.48 19.05 15.34
N ASP A 911 -13.24 18.65 16.57
CA ASP A 911 -11.89 18.39 17.10
C ASP A 911 -11.47 16.90 17.01
N PHE A 912 -12.33 16.03 16.45
CA PHE A 912 -12.13 14.58 16.37
C PHE A 912 -11.15 14.21 15.25
N GLY A 913 -9.89 13.98 15.62
CA GLY A 913 -8.85 13.61 14.66
C GLY A 913 -8.78 12.11 14.36
N ASP A 914 -7.62 11.71 13.88
CA ASP A 914 -7.28 10.31 13.62
C ASP A 914 -7.11 9.54 14.93
N SER A 915 -7.36 8.22 14.89
CA SER A 915 -7.21 7.30 16.01
C SER A 915 -6.59 5.98 15.57
N LEU A 916 -6.01 5.22 16.52
CA LEU A 916 -5.40 3.91 16.27
C LEU A 916 -6.07 2.77 17.05
N ALA A 917 -6.83 3.08 18.11
CA ALA A 917 -7.45 2.08 18.98
C ALA A 917 -8.73 2.63 19.62
N ILE A 918 -9.66 1.73 19.91
CA ILE A 918 -10.98 2.02 20.47
C ILE A 918 -11.24 1.07 21.65
N ASN A 919 -11.93 1.56 22.68
CA ASN A 919 -12.48 0.72 23.75
C ASN A 919 -14.00 0.82 23.75
N LEU A 920 -14.70 -0.31 23.91
CA LEU A 920 -16.15 -0.36 24.13
C LEU A 920 -16.41 -1.02 25.49
N VAL A 921 -16.91 -0.26 26.46
CA VAL A 921 -16.95 -0.69 27.88
C VAL A 921 -18.26 -0.31 28.60
N PRO A 922 -18.73 -1.13 29.56
CA PRO A 922 -19.85 -0.77 30.41
C PRO A 922 -19.44 0.25 31.47
N VAL A 923 -20.30 1.23 31.70
CA VAL A 923 -20.15 2.27 32.72
C VAL A 923 -21.50 2.52 33.39
N ARG A 924 -21.52 2.56 34.71
CA ARG A 924 -22.71 2.90 35.49
C ARG A 924 -22.82 4.42 35.65
N ARG A 925 -23.85 5.02 35.05
CA ARG A 925 -24.23 6.42 35.29
C ARG A 925 -25.59 6.46 35.98
N GLY A 926 -25.59 6.59 37.31
CA GLY A 926 -26.80 6.49 38.11
C GLY A 926 -27.35 5.06 38.13
N ASN A 927 -28.66 4.89 37.94
CA ASN A 927 -29.33 3.59 38.00
C ASN A 927 -29.40 2.85 36.65
N VAL A 928 -28.89 3.43 35.56
CA VAL A 928 -28.95 2.86 34.21
C VAL A 928 -27.52 2.53 33.73
N PRO A 929 -27.25 1.29 33.26
CA PRO A 929 -25.98 0.98 32.64
C PRO A 929 -25.86 1.72 31.29
N THR A 930 -24.72 2.33 31.04
CA THR A 930 -24.38 3.00 29.79
C THR A 930 -23.17 2.32 29.19
N PHE A 931 -23.23 1.92 27.92
CA PHE A 931 -22.07 1.35 27.22
C PHE A 931 -21.38 2.45 26.43
N GLN A 932 -20.13 2.73 26.79
CA GLN A 932 -19.38 3.87 26.26
C GLN A 932 -18.27 3.42 25.31
N VAL A 933 -18.14 4.12 24.19
CA VAL A 933 -16.98 4.05 23.29
C VAL A 933 -15.98 5.09 23.76
N VAL A 934 -14.78 4.67 24.19
CA VAL A 934 -13.69 5.54 24.63
C VAL A 934 -12.57 5.51 23.59
N VAL A 935 -12.23 6.67 23.03
CA VAL A 935 -11.23 6.79 21.96
C VAL A 935 -10.33 8.00 22.18
N ALA A 936 -9.04 7.82 21.92
CA ALA A 936 -8.06 8.90 21.91
C ALA A 936 -7.73 9.30 20.46
N THR A 937 -7.69 10.60 20.18
CA THR A 937 -7.39 11.14 18.86
C THR A 937 -6.33 12.23 18.94
N ASN A 938 -5.65 12.52 17.82
CA ASN A 938 -4.97 13.80 17.66
C ASN A 938 -6.00 14.92 17.38
N GLY A 939 -5.54 16.17 17.25
CA GLY A 939 -6.40 17.29 16.85
C GLY A 939 -6.67 17.30 15.34
N ALA A 940 -7.95 17.41 14.94
CA ALA A 940 -8.36 17.47 13.54
C ALA A 940 -8.09 18.83 12.86
N THR A 941 -8.07 19.93 13.61
CA THR A 941 -7.93 21.28 13.06
C THR A 941 -6.46 21.59 12.71
N THR A 942 -6.23 22.10 11.50
CA THR A 942 -4.87 22.39 11.00
C THR A 942 -4.10 23.29 11.96
N GLY A 943 -2.95 22.83 12.46
CA GLY A 943 -2.08 23.56 13.39
C GLY A 943 -2.38 23.31 14.88
N ALA A 944 -3.37 22.49 15.22
CA ALA A 944 -3.63 22.10 16.60
C ALA A 944 -2.70 20.95 17.02
N GLN A 945 -1.60 21.25 17.70
CA GLN A 945 -0.77 20.24 18.37
C GLN A 945 -1.43 19.85 19.68
N GLN A 946 -2.30 18.84 19.67
CA GLN A 946 -3.06 18.45 20.86
C GLN A 946 -3.57 17.02 20.78
N MET A 947 -3.88 16.46 21.94
CA MET A 947 -4.60 15.20 22.07
C MET A 947 -6.00 15.43 22.60
N HIS A 948 -6.94 14.62 22.12
CA HIS A 948 -8.29 14.53 22.63
C HIS A 948 -8.61 13.11 23.09
N VAL A 949 -9.51 13.01 24.06
CA VAL A 949 -10.17 11.76 24.43
C VAL A 949 -11.67 12.00 24.44
N PHE A 950 -12.42 11.15 23.76
CA PHE A 950 -13.87 11.21 23.67
C PHE A 950 -14.47 9.98 24.32
N ALA A 951 -15.60 10.16 25.02
CA ALA A 951 -16.54 9.09 25.30
C ALA A 951 -17.84 9.33 24.54
N LEU A 952 -18.33 8.28 23.88
CA LEU A 952 -19.62 8.30 23.20
C LEU A 952 -20.53 7.21 23.72
N ASP A 953 -21.83 7.44 23.69
CA ASP A 953 -22.81 6.39 23.89
C ASP A 953 -22.79 5.42 22.69
N SER A 954 -22.63 4.13 22.96
CA SER A 954 -22.49 3.11 21.91
C SER A 954 -23.75 2.89 21.07
N GLY A 955 -24.94 3.18 21.59
CA GLY A 955 -26.20 3.03 20.86
C GLY A 955 -26.53 4.23 19.97
N THR A 956 -26.13 5.43 20.38
CA THR A 956 -26.58 6.68 19.76
C THR A 956 -25.47 7.52 19.13
N GLY A 957 -24.20 7.27 19.46
CA GLY A 957 -23.06 8.05 18.97
C GLY A 957 -22.98 9.44 19.62
N ARG A 958 -23.83 9.73 20.61
CA ARG A 958 -23.80 11.00 21.34
C ARG A 958 -22.54 11.08 22.17
N LYS A 959 -21.81 12.19 22.02
CA LYS A 959 -20.70 12.56 22.89
C LYS A 959 -21.21 12.73 24.32
N LEU A 960 -20.61 12.00 25.25
CA LEU A 960 -20.92 12.04 26.68
C LEU A 960 -19.95 12.96 27.44
N TRP A 961 -18.68 12.94 27.07
CA TRP A 961 -17.67 13.88 27.51
C TRP A 961 -16.50 13.92 26.52
N GLN A 962 -15.71 14.99 26.62
CA GLN A 962 -14.50 15.24 25.86
C GLN A 962 -13.43 15.77 26.82
N TRP A 963 -12.20 15.31 26.65
CA TRP A 963 -11.04 15.86 27.34
C TRP A 963 -9.99 16.25 26.31
N GLU A 964 -9.29 17.35 26.53
CA GLU A 964 -8.21 17.82 25.64
C GLU A 964 -6.93 18.17 26.40
N ARG A 965 -5.81 17.91 25.73
CA ARG A 965 -4.48 18.34 26.17
C ARG A 965 -3.71 18.97 25.00
N PRO A 966 -3.60 20.31 24.99
CA PRO A 966 -2.70 21.00 24.08
C PRO A 966 -1.23 20.70 24.39
N TYR A 967 -0.43 20.58 23.34
CA TYR A 967 1.01 20.39 23.40
C TYR A 967 1.77 21.70 23.15
N GLY A 968 3.08 21.69 23.44
CA GLY A 968 3.97 22.78 23.08
C GLY A 968 4.20 22.87 21.56
N ALA A 969 4.60 24.06 21.11
CA ALA A 969 4.85 24.39 19.69
C ALA A 969 5.81 23.42 18.95
N SER A 970 6.67 22.72 19.69
CA SER A 970 7.68 21.79 19.18
C SER A 970 7.23 20.33 19.15
N THR A 971 6.04 20.01 19.66
CA THR A 971 5.54 18.63 19.77
C THR A 971 4.71 18.27 18.54
N SER A 972 4.90 17.06 18.00
CA SER A 972 4.15 16.60 16.82
C SER A 972 2.68 16.37 17.14
N ASN A 973 1.78 16.62 16.17
CA ASN A 973 0.36 16.26 16.24
C ASN A 973 0.13 14.80 15.80
N SER A 974 1.02 13.89 16.18
CA SER A 974 0.93 12.47 15.83
C SER A 974 -0.19 11.78 16.60
N VAL A 975 -0.74 10.72 16.03
CA VAL A 975 -1.89 9.99 16.59
C VAL A 975 -1.49 9.29 17.91
N PRO A 976 -2.25 9.46 19.01
CA PRO A 976 -1.96 8.78 20.27
C PRO A 976 -2.18 7.27 20.16
N GLY A 977 -1.48 6.51 21.02
CA GLY A 977 -1.51 5.05 20.98
C GLY A 977 -2.86 4.41 21.30
N GLY A 978 -3.71 5.11 22.07
CA GLY A 978 -5.03 4.64 22.50
C GLY A 978 -5.22 4.71 24.02
N THR A 979 -6.33 4.15 24.50
CA THR A 979 -6.73 4.19 25.91
C THR A 979 -6.78 2.80 26.54
N SER A 980 -6.66 2.74 27.86
CA SER A 980 -6.95 1.55 28.66
C SER A 980 -7.95 1.88 29.74
N THR A 981 -8.80 0.93 30.13
CA THR A 981 -9.84 1.15 31.13
C THR A 981 -9.70 0.18 32.30
N LEU A 982 -10.11 0.59 33.49
CA LEU A 982 -10.05 -0.22 34.71
C LEU A 982 -11.31 -0.06 35.56
N ASP A 983 -11.85 -1.20 35.99
CA ASP A 983 -12.86 -1.37 37.02
C ASP A 983 -12.09 -1.56 38.33
N MET A 984 -12.21 -0.60 39.26
CA MET A 984 -11.38 -0.60 40.46
C MET A 984 -12.01 -1.36 41.63
N ASP A 985 -13.33 -1.42 41.69
CA ASP A 985 -14.09 -2.03 42.78
C ASP A 985 -14.75 -3.36 42.39
N ASN A 986 -14.55 -3.79 41.14
CA ASN A 986 -15.01 -5.05 40.56
C ASN A 986 -16.54 -5.17 40.60
N ASP A 987 -17.25 -4.05 40.39
CA ASP A 987 -18.71 -3.99 40.43
C ASP A 987 -19.38 -4.24 39.06
N GLY A 988 -18.60 -4.38 38.00
CA GLY A 988 -19.13 -4.53 36.65
C GLY A 988 -19.18 -3.22 35.85
N SER A 989 -18.68 -2.11 36.39
CA SER A 989 -18.57 -0.81 35.74
C SER A 989 -17.12 -0.37 35.66
N MET A 990 -16.71 0.20 34.53
CA MET A 990 -15.42 0.88 34.49
C MET A 990 -15.44 2.17 35.33
N ASP A 991 -14.27 2.54 35.86
CA ASP A 991 -14.06 3.74 36.67
C ASP A 991 -12.99 4.69 36.11
N ARG A 992 -11.99 4.13 35.43
CA ARG A 992 -10.78 4.85 35.03
C ARG A 992 -10.49 4.70 33.55
N VAL A 993 -9.91 5.76 32.97
CA VAL A 993 -9.28 5.75 31.64
C VAL A 993 -7.83 6.18 31.78
N TYR A 994 -6.92 5.38 31.24
CA TYR A 994 -5.49 5.69 31.14
C TYR A 994 -5.11 5.99 29.69
N VAL A 995 -4.36 7.07 29.47
CA VAL A 995 -3.93 7.48 28.12
C VAL A 995 -2.54 8.09 28.15
N GLY A 996 -1.70 7.70 27.20
CA GLY A 996 -0.36 8.27 27.01
C GLY A 996 -0.36 9.36 25.93
N ASP A 997 0.53 10.35 26.06
CA ASP A 997 0.60 11.49 25.14
C ASP A 997 1.97 11.67 24.45
N MET A 998 1.99 12.56 23.46
CA MET A 998 3.18 12.85 22.63
C MET A 998 4.28 13.63 23.33
N GLU A 999 4.09 14.03 24.59
CA GLU A 999 5.12 14.67 25.42
C GLU A 999 5.64 13.72 26.52
N GLY A 1000 5.24 12.45 26.48
CA GLY A 1000 5.70 11.43 27.43
C GLY A 1000 4.93 11.41 28.75
N ARG A 1001 3.69 11.93 28.77
CA ARG A 1001 2.85 11.93 29.97
C ARG A 1001 1.76 10.88 29.90
N LEU A 1002 1.50 10.26 31.04
CA LEU A 1002 0.43 9.31 31.27
C LEU A 1002 -0.64 9.97 32.13
N TRP A 1003 -1.88 9.99 31.63
CA TRP A 1003 -3.02 10.62 32.26
C TRP A 1003 -3.97 9.56 32.84
N GLU A 1004 -4.66 9.90 33.93
CA GLU A 1004 -5.69 9.09 34.59
C GLU A 1004 -6.98 9.92 34.67
N LEU A 1005 -7.98 9.55 33.88
CA LEU A 1005 -9.26 10.25 33.77
C LEU A 1005 -10.39 9.44 34.42
N ASP A 1006 -11.39 10.13 34.95
CA ASP A 1006 -12.64 9.54 35.40
C ASP A 1006 -13.52 9.16 34.20
N ILE A 1007 -13.95 7.91 34.10
CA ILE A 1007 -14.67 7.45 32.90
C ILE A 1007 -16.13 7.97 32.81
N ARG A 1008 -16.69 8.49 33.91
CA ARG A 1008 -18.06 9.02 33.92
C ARG A 1008 -18.09 10.47 33.46
N THR A 1009 -17.03 11.23 33.69
CA THR A 1009 -17.01 12.69 33.48
C THR A 1009 -15.90 13.17 32.54
N GLY A 1010 -14.87 12.37 32.29
CA GLY A 1010 -13.68 12.75 31.53
C GLY A 1010 -12.71 13.66 32.29
N ALA A 1011 -12.98 13.97 33.57
CA ALA A 1011 -12.13 14.83 34.37
C ALA A 1011 -10.81 14.14 34.74
N ASN A 1012 -9.69 14.88 34.71
CA ASN A 1012 -8.41 14.36 35.18
C ASN A 1012 -8.40 14.25 36.71
N LEU A 1013 -8.21 13.03 37.21
CA LEU A 1013 -8.28 12.68 38.63
C LEU A 1013 -7.09 13.18 39.46
N ASN A 1014 -6.08 13.76 38.82
CA ASN A 1014 -4.86 14.26 39.46
C ASN A 1014 -4.85 15.80 39.55
N ALA A 1015 -5.90 16.37 40.15
CA ALA A 1015 -6.06 17.82 40.35
C ALA A 1015 -5.86 18.22 41.83
N PHE A 1016 -5.01 19.23 42.08
CA PHE A 1016 -4.58 19.66 43.44
C PHE A 1016 -4.56 21.20 43.56
N THR A 1017 -4.61 21.74 44.79
CA THR A 1017 -4.54 23.20 45.01
C THR A 1017 -3.20 23.67 45.61
N THR A 1018 -2.64 24.75 45.04
CA THR A 1018 -1.49 25.51 45.60
C THR A 1018 -1.78 27.00 45.66
N GLY A 1019 -2.94 27.41 46.21
CA GLY A 1019 -3.41 28.81 46.18
C GLY A 1019 -4.01 29.24 44.83
N SER A 1020 -3.47 28.78 43.70
CA SER A 1020 -4.17 28.61 42.41
C SER A 1020 -4.13 27.11 42.06
N GLY A 1021 -5.25 26.49 41.71
CA GLY A 1021 -5.29 25.05 41.45
C GLY A 1021 -4.52 24.62 40.20
N GLY A 1022 -4.10 23.35 40.15
CA GLY A 1022 -3.32 22.75 39.07
C GLY A 1022 -3.74 21.31 38.77
N SER A 1023 -3.63 20.92 37.50
CA SER A 1023 -3.93 19.58 36.98
C SER A 1023 -2.63 18.94 36.47
N TYR A 1024 -2.38 17.69 36.86
CA TYR A 1024 -1.09 17.01 36.68
C TYR A 1024 -1.27 15.63 36.02
N PRO A 1025 -0.29 15.10 35.29
CA PRO A 1025 -0.34 13.73 34.81
C PRO A 1025 -0.16 12.73 35.97
N LEU A 1026 -0.62 11.49 35.80
CA LEU A 1026 -0.29 10.39 36.72
C LEU A 1026 1.22 10.15 36.74
N PHE A 1027 1.86 10.17 35.57
CA PHE A 1027 3.29 9.99 35.43
C PHE A 1027 3.81 10.78 34.23
N SER A 1028 5.05 11.26 34.30
CA SER A 1028 5.77 11.84 33.17
C SER A 1028 7.13 11.18 33.02
N THR A 1029 7.53 10.90 31.78
CA THR A 1029 8.91 10.53 31.48
C THR A 1029 9.85 11.69 31.80
N ASP A 1030 11.15 11.38 31.87
CA ASP A 1030 12.24 12.33 32.07
C ASP A 1030 12.56 13.18 30.84
N ASN A 1031 11.98 12.84 29.67
CA ASN A 1031 12.28 13.48 28.40
C ASN A 1031 11.07 13.44 27.45
N ALA A 1032 10.70 14.58 26.88
CA ALA A 1032 9.63 14.71 25.90
C ALA A 1032 9.90 13.96 24.57
N GLN A 1033 11.16 13.57 24.29
CA GLN A 1033 11.50 12.68 23.17
C GLN A 1033 11.15 11.21 23.43
N HIS A 1034 10.56 10.88 24.58
CA HIS A 1034 9.97 9.57 24.87
C HIS A 1034 8.44 9.65 24.91
N PRO A 1035 7.76 9.98 23.78
CA PRO A 1035 6.30 9.98 23.74
C PRO A 1035 5.75 8.59 24.05
N ILE A 1036 4.63 8.53 24.78
CA ILE A 1036 3.94 7.28 25.05
C ILE A 1036 2.99 7.01 23.89
N SER A 1037 3.35 6.03 23.06
CA SER A 1037 2.71 5.76 21.76
C SER A 1037 2.06 4.39 21.68
N THR A 1038 2.20 3.58 22.73
CA THR A 1038 1.51 2.31 22.91
C THR A 1038 0.32 2.46 23.85
N VAL A 1039 -0.70 1.62 23.68
CA VAL A 1039 -1.78 1.47 24.67
C VAL A 1039 -1.18 0.94 25.99
N PRO A 1040 -1.40 1.61 27.15
CA PRO A 1040 -0.86 1.14 28.43
C PRO A 1040 -1.48 -0.18 28.89
N ALA A 1041 -0.70 -1.25 29.00
CA ALA A 1041 -1.19 -2.50 29.59
C ALA A 1041 -1.28 -2.40 31.12
N ILE A 1042 -2.28 -3.05 31.73
CA ILE A 1042 -2.46 -3.06 33.18
C ILE A 1042 -2.02 -4.42 33.72
N MET A 1043 -1.28 -4.43 34.83
CA MET A 1043 -0.90 -5.66 35.52
C MET A 1043 -0.96 -5.50 37.04
N ARG A 1044 -1.04 -6.62 37.77
CA ARG A 1044 -0.79 -6.65 39.21
C ARG A 1044 0.69 -6.96 39.46
N LEU A 1045 1.32 -6.17 40.31
CA LEU A 1045 2.69 -6.42 40.78
C LEU A 1045 2.70 -7.64 41.72
N PRO A 1046 3.80 -8.42 41.75
CA PRO A 1046 3.94 -9.51 42.70
C PRO A 1046 3.74 -9.05 44.14
N TYR A 1047 3.12 -9.89 44.97
CA TYR A 1047 2.94 -9.64 46.41
C TYR A 1047 4.26 -9.70 47.18
N GLU A 1048 5.29 -10.30 46.60
CA GLU A 1048 6.66 -10.22 47.09
C GLU A 1048 7.62 -9.90 45.93
N MET A 1049 8.33 -8.78 46.05
CA MET A 1049 9.36 -8.43 45.07
C MET A 1049 10.68 -9.13 45.41
N ALA A 1050 11.00 -10.21 44.70
CA ALA A 1050 12.28 -10.89 44.86
C ALA A 1050 13.45 -9.93 44.61
N ALA A 1051 14.53 -10.04 45.39
CA ALA A 1051 15.73 -9.19 45.22
C ALA A 1051 16.35 -9.31 43.81
N ASP A 1052 16.21 -10.50 43.20
CA ASP A 1052 16.60 -10.82 41.84
C ASP A 1052 15.74 -10.12 40.77
N SER A 1053 14.53 -9.65 41.06
CA SER A 1053 13.56 -9.20 40.04
C SER A 1053 13.82 -7.79 39.48
N LEU A 1054 13.34 -7.49 38.26
CA LEU A 1054 13.26 -6.10 37.77
C LEU A 1054 12.31 -5.24 38.61
N PHE A 1055 11.29 -5.82 39.25
CA PHE A 1055 10.39 -5.10 40.16
C PHE A 1055 11.14 -4.51 41.36
N SER A 1056 12.25 -5.11 41.79
CA SER A 1056 13.07 -4.59 42.90
C SER A 1056 13.77 -3.27 42.58
N LYS A 1057 13.83 -2.88 41.29
CA LYS A 1057 14.36 -1.57 40.85
C LYS A 1057 13.41 -0.41 41.18
N MET A 1058 12.17 -0.68 41.57
CA MET A 1058 11.28 0.36 42.09
C MET A 1058 11.88 0.90 43.39
N GLY A 1059 12.22 2.19 43.42
CA GLY A 1059 12.75 2.88 44.60
C GLY A 1059 11.81 2.89 45.81
N VAL A 1060 10.51 2.58 45.62
CA VAL A 1060 9.54 2.38 46.71
C VAL A 1060 9.58 0.97 47.33
N GLY A 1061 10.31 0.03 46.73
CA GLY A 1061 10.48 -1.34 47.21
C GLY A 1061 9.15 -2.09 47.42
N GLN A 1062 9.07 -2.89 48.48
CA GLN A 1062 7.89 -3.70 48.83
C GLN A 1062 6.61 -2.89 49.06
N ALA A 1063 6.67 -1.56 49.20
CA ALA A 1063 5.47 -0.73 49.31
C ALA A 1063 4.59 -0.81 48.05
N ALA A 1064 5.18 -1.13 46.89
CA ALA A 1064 4.45 -1.34 45.64
C ALA A 1064 3.99 -2.80 45.43
N ALA A 1065 4.33 -3.73 46.31
CA ALA A 1065 3.98 -5.13 46.15
C ALA A 1065 2.44 -5.34 46.19
N GLY A 1066 1.93 -6.18 45.28
CA GLY A 1066 0.49 -6.45 45.13
C GLY A 1066 -0.34 -5.31 44.52
N LYS A 1067 0.26 -4.14 44.24
CA LYS A 1067 -0.41 -2.98 43.64
C LYS A 1067 -0.59 -3.15 42.13
N LEU A 1068 -1.49 -2.37 41.56
CA LEU A 1068 -1.62 -2.29 40.10
C LEU A 1068 -0.50 -1.46 39.51
N ALA A 1069 -0.06 -1.82 38.31
CA ALA A 1069 0.93 -1.09 37.53
C ALA A 1069 0.52 -0.97 36.07
N LEU A 1070 0.99 0.10 35.43
CA LEU A 1070 0.81 0.38 34.01
C LEU A 1070 2.13 0.11 33.28
N VAL A 1071 2.06 -0.66 32.19
CA VAL A 1071 3.19 -1.04 31.34
C VAL A 1071 3.01 -0.42 29.97
N PHE A 1072 3.98 0.36 29.50
CA PHE A 1072 3.89 1.03 28.20
C PHE A 1072 5.27 1.27 27.59
N GLY A 1073 5.30 1.33 26.26
CA GLY A 1073 6.47 1.63 25.45
C GLY A 1073 6.51 3.09 24.99
N THR A 1074 7.72 3.57 24.69
CA THR A 1074 7.96 4.94 24.24
C THR A 1074 8.70 5.05 22.90
N ALA A 1075 8.68 6.26 22.34
CA ALA A 1075 9.40 6.67 21.12
C ALA A 1075 8.87 6.10 19.79
N GLY A 1076 7.72 5.41 19.78
CA GLY A 1076 7.12 4.82 18.58
C GLY A 1076 6.88 5.73 17.35
N PRO A 1077 6.53 7.03 17.48
CA PRO A 1077 6.23 7.88 16.33
C PRO A 1077 7.48 8.33 15.55
N ASP A 1078 7.38 8.47 14.24
CA ASP A 1078 8.55 8.67 13.36
C ASP A 1078 9.26 10.01 13.52
N TRP A 1079 8.54 11.06 13.93
CA TRP A 1079 9.13 12.39 14.20
C TRP A 1079 10.23 12.34 15.25
N VAL A 1080 10.20 11.34 16.14
CA VAL A 1080 11.22 11.13 17.17
C VAL A 1080 12.56 10.79 16.53
N LEU A 1081 12.58 9.96 15.48
CA LEU A 1081 13.80 9.62 14.72
C LEU A 1081 14.33 10.81 13.93
N THR A 1082 13.45 11.66 13.40
CA THR A 1082 13.87 12.91 12.73
C THR A 1082 14.58 13.85 13.71
N THR A 1083 14.12 13.88 14.97
CA THR A 1083 14.66 14.75 16.00
C THR A 1083 15.91 14.16 16.67
N ASN A 1084 15.92 12.86 16.93
CA ASN A 1084 17.00 12.12 17.57
C ASN A 1084 17.16 10.73 16.93
N PRO A 1085 18.03 10.60 15.91
CA PRO A 1085 18.18 9.37 15.13
C PRO A 1085 18.84 8.21 15.90
N ASN A 1086 19.41 8.47 17.08
CA ASN A 1086 20.07 7.46 17.92
C ASN A 1086 19.30 7.18 19.22
N ILE A 1087 18.02 7.57 19.30
CA ILE A 1087 17.22 7.39 20.50
C ILE A 1087 17.06 5.91 20.85
N LYS A 1088 17.10 5.61 22.15
CA LYS A 1088 16.69 4.32 22.71
C LYS A 1088 15.28 4.46 23.25
N GLY A 1089 14.33 3.73 22.70
CA GLY A 1089 13.01 3.58 23.29
C GLY A 1089 13.09 2.95 24.67
N ARG A 1090 12.05 3.15 25.48
CA ARG A 1090 11.98 2.63 26.85
C ARG A 1090 10.65 1.92 27.05
N VAL A 1091 10.67 0.89 27.88
CA VAL A 1091 9.46 0.25 28.38
C VAL A 1091 9.38 0.51 29.87
N TYR A 1092 8.36 1.26 30.26
CA TYR A 1092 8.13 1.66 31.65
C TYR A 1092 7.16 0.68 32.31
N VAL A 1093 7.38 0.45 33.60
CA VAL A 1093 6.41 -0.14 34.53
C VAL A 1093 6.21 0.86 35.65
N VAL A 1094 5.01 1.43 35.74
CA VAL A 1094 4.66 2.47 36.70
C VAL A 1094 3.64 1.91 37.67
N ALA A 1095 4.01 1.74 38.94
CA ALA A 1095 3.06 1.37 39.98
C ALA A 1095 2.07 2.52 40.20
N SER A 1096 0.78 2.20 40.18
CA SER A 1096 -0.26 3.07 40.72
C SER A 1096 0.04 3.34 42.21
N SER A 1097 -0.32 4.53 42.72
CA SER A 1097 0.15 5.05 44.01
C SER A 1097 0.24 3.97 45.12
N PRO A 1098 1.45 3.71 45.67
CA PRO A 1098 1.68 2.73 46.73
C PRO A 1098 0.92 3.03 48.03
N GLU A 1099 0.60 4.29 48.28
CA GLU A 1099 -0.08 4.78 49.47
C GLU A 1099 -1.43 5.36 49.04
N ASP A 1100 -2.49 5.00 49.78
CA ASP A 1100 -3.83 5.61 49.74
C ASP A 1100 -5.01 4.99 48.97
N VAL A 1101 -5.17 3.67 49.07
CA VAL A 1101 -6.54 3.09 49.04
C VAL A 1101 -7.37 3.61 50.24
N LYS A 1102 -6.73 4.00 51.35
CA LYS A 1102 -7.41 4.59 52.52
C LYS A 1102 -7.78 6.07 52.36
N ILE A 1103 -7.09 6.87 51.53
CA ILE A 1103 -7.56 8.23 51.19
C ILE A 1103 -8.56 8.18 50.03
N ARG A 1104 -8.45 7.24 49.08
CA ARG A 1104 -9.47 7.07 48.02
C ARG A 1104 -10.83 6.59 48.56
N ASN A 1105 -10.86 5.79 49.62
CA ASN A 1105 -12.11 5.47 50.35
C ASN A 1105 -12.64 6.62 51.23
N GLN A 1106 -11.93 7.74 51.33
CA GLN A 1106 -12.38 8.97 51.99
C GLN A 1106 -12.59 10.14 51.01
N LEU A 1107 -12.32 9.94 49.72
CA LEU A 1107 -12.75 10.85 48.67
C LEU A 1107 -14.20 10.49 48.31
N THR A 1108 -15.14 10.92 49.17
CA THR A 1108 -16.24 11.65 48.55
C THR A 1108 -15.60 12.73 47.68
N TYR A 1109 -16.12 12.93 46.47
CA TYR A 1109 -15.56 13.80 45.43
C TYR A 1109 -15.51 15.31 45.84
N ASP A 1110 -15.42 15.61 47.14
CA ASP A 1110 -15.80 16.85 47.81
C ASP A 1110 -14.60 17.70 48.26
N LYS A 1111 -13.35 17.21 48.14
CA LYS A 1111 -12.16 17.92 48.63
C LYS A 1111 -10.98 17.87 47.67
N VAL A 1112 -10.71 18.98 46.98
CA VAL A 1112 -9.42 19.19 46.31
C VAL A 1112 -8.33 19.29 47.39
N SER A 1113 -7.36 18.38 47.34
CA SER A 1113 -6.27 18.35 48.33
C SER A 1113 -5.26 19.47 48.07
N SER A 1114 -4.84 20.17 49.12
CA SER A 1114 -3.76 21.15 49.01
C SER A 1114 -2.39 20.47 49.07
N VAL A 1115 -1.46 20.91 48.25
CA VAL A 1115 -0.07 20.39 48.22
C VAL A 1115 0.93 21.53 48.43
N SER A 1116 2.13 21.21 48.92
CA SER A 1116 3.17 22.24 49.06
C SER A 1116 3.67 22.70 47.69
N PRO A 1117 4.21 23.93 47.56
CA PRO A 1117 4.82 24.40 46.32
C PRO A 1117 5.93 23.47 45.80
N THR A 1118 6.70 22.86 46.71
CA THR A 1118 7.74 21.87 46.36
C THR A 1118 7.13 20.62 45.73
N THR A 1119 6.11 20.04 46.36
CA THR A 1119 5.39 18.86 45.85
C THR A 1119 4.76 19.16 44.49
N ALA A 1120 4.16 20.33 44.32
CA ALA A 1120 3.61 20.75 43.03
C ALA A 1120 4.67 20.92 41.94
N SER A 1121 5.89 21.37 42.29
CA SER A 1121 7.00 21.44 41.34
C SER A 1121 7.48 20.05 40.91
N ASP A 1122 7.49 19.08 41.84
CA ASP A 1122 7.83 17.69 41.55
C ASP A 1122 6.74 17.02 40.68
N MET A 1123 5.47 17.28 40.98
CA MET A 1123 4.33 16.76 40.21
C MET A 1123 4.26 17.34 38.80
N ASN A 1124 4.64 18.61 38.60
CA ASN A 1124 4.79 19.20 37.27
C ASN A 1124 5.88 18.50 36.44
N ARG A 1125 6.91 17.97 37.10
CA ARG A 1125 8.06 17.35 36.44
C ARG A 1125 7.87 15.85 36.21
N TRP A 1126 7.31 15.14 37.17
CA TRP A 1126 7.30 13.66 37.21
C TRP A 1126 5.89 13.06 37.24
N GLY A 1127 4.86 13.89 37.37
CA GLY A 1127 3.49 13.45 37.64
C GLY A 1127 3.25 13.11 39.10
N ASN A 1128 2.07 12.55 39.39
CA ASN A 1128 1.60 12.25 40.73
C ASN A 1128 2.13 10.91 41.30
N ALA A 1129 2.69 10.03 40.48
CA ALA A 1129 3.28 8.78 40.94
C ALA A 1129 4.43 9.05 41.93
N LYS A 1130 4.44 8.34 43.07
CA LYS A 1130 5.49 8.48 44.09
C LYS A 1130 6.88 8.35 43.46
N GLN A 1131 7.81 9.23 43.82
CA GLN A 1131 9.17 9.14 43.31
C GLN A 1131 9.77 7.75 43.57
N GLY A 1132 10.23 7.07 42.52
CA GLY A 1132 10.71 5.69 42.58
C GLY A 1132 9.62 4.61 42.44
N ALA A 1133 8.36 4.97 42.20
CA ALA A 1133 7.27 4.01 41.91
C ALA A 1133 7.29 3.48 40.47
N ALA A 1134 8.28 3.88 39.67
CA ALA A 1134 8.46 3.42 38.32
C ALA A 1134 9.88 2.87 38.13
N PHE A 1135 10.01 1.89 37.24
CA PHE A 1135 11.28 1.55 36.62
C PHE A 1135 11.07 1.45 35.10
N TYR A 1136 12.17 1.48 34.36
CA TYR A 1136 12.17 1.15 32.94
C TYR A 1136 13.39 0.31 32.60
N PHE A 1137 13.33 -0.32 31.43
CA PHE A 1137 14.50 -0.83 30.74
C PHE A 1137 14.58 -0.21 29.35
N GLU A 1138 15.80 -0.02 28.87
CA GLU A 1138 16.05 0.57 27.55
C GLU A 1138 16.02 -0.51 26.47
N LEU A 1139 15.52 -0.14 25.30
CA LEU A 1139 15.66 -0.90 24.07
C LEU A 1139 17.03 -0.66 23.43
N ASP A 1140 17.32 -1.36 22.34
CA ASP A 1140 18.57 -1.18 21.60
C ASP A 1140 18.65 0.24 20.99
N GLU A 1141 19.86 0.67 20.59
CA GLU A 1141 20.02 1.96 19.90
C GLU A 1141 19.17 2.01 18.64
N LYS A 1142 18.41 3.09 18.45
CA LYS A 1142 17.43 3.30 17.36
C LYS A 1142 16.18 2.43 17.44
N GLU A 1143 16.07 1.56 18.44
CA GLU A 1143 14.91 0.71 18.65
C GLU A 1143 13.83 1.42 19.48
N ARG A 1144 12.58 1.28 19.06
CA ARG A 1144 11.43 1.99 19.62
C ARG A 1144 10.29 1.00 19.84
N ALA A 1145 9.45 1.26 20.83
CA ALA A 1145 8.27 0.44 21.05
C ALA A 1145 7.14 0.92 20.12
N VAL A 1146 6.62 0.02 19.28
CA VAL A 1146 5.58 0.35 18.28
C VAL A 1146 4.31 -0.47 18.46
N GLY A 1147 4.43 -1.65 19.06
CA GLY A 1147 3.28 -2.45 19.47
C GLY A 1147 3.06 -2.38 20.97
N SER A 1148 1.79 -2.42 21.35
CA SER A 1148 1.38 -2.34 22.74
C SER A 1148 1.72 -3.62 23.53
N PRO A 1149 2.22 -3.51 24.77
CA PRO A 1149 2.64 -4.67 25.56
C PRO A 1149 1.51 -5.67 25.82
N LYS A 1150 1.79 -6.97 25.72
CA LYS A 1150 0.91 -8.05 26.21
C LYS A 1150 1.49 -8.64 27.49
N ILE A 1151 0.65 -8.92 28.47
CA ILE A 1151 1.07 -9.46 29.77
C ILE A 1151 0.70 -10.94 29.85
N VAL A 1152 1.65 -11.80 30.22
CA VAL A 1152 1.47 -13.23 30.49
C VAL A 1152 2.19 -13.55 31.81
N GLY A 1153 1.43 -13.59 32.92
CA GLY A 1153 2.03 -13.71 34.25
C GLY A 1153 2.99 -12.55 34.55
N SER A 1154 4.26 -12.85 34.85
CA SER A 1154 5.33 -11.85 35.05
C SER A 1154 6.03 -11.43 33.76
N GLN A 1155 5.64 -11.99 32.62
CA GLN A 1155 6.31 -11.79 31.34
C GLN A 1155 5.55 -10.81 30.46
N ILE A 1156 6.28 -10.05 29.67
CA ILE A 1156 5.73 -9.11 28.71
C ILE A 1156 6.17 -9.48 27.30
N VAL A 1157 5.22 -9.47 26.36
CA VAL A 1157 5.46 -9.65 24.93
C VAL A 1157 5.33 -8.28 24.25
N LEU A 1158 6.36 -7.88 23.52
CA LEU A 1158 6.50 -6.54 22.94
C LEU A 1158 6.80 -6.65 21.45
N THR A 1159 6.23 -5.74 20.67
CA THR A 1159 6.66 -5.50 19.28
C THR A 1159 7.44 -4.21 19.23
N THR A 1160 8.69 -4.29 18.80
CA THR A 1160 9.62 -3.16 18.68
C THR A 1160 10.05 -2.97 17.24
N ALA A 1161 10.43 -1.75 16.88
CA ALA A 1161 10.95 -1.44 15.56
C ALA A 1161 12.14 -0.49 15.55
N PHE A 1162 12.98 -0.64 14.53
CA PHE A 1162 14.01 0.30 14.07
C PHE A 1162 13.51 0.97 12.79
N GLY A 1163 13.98 2.17 12.48
CA GLY A 1163 13.57 2.87 11.26
C GLY A 1163 12.15 3.44 11.34
N THR A 1164 11.69 4.02 10.24
CA THR A 1164 10.37 4.65 10.09
C THR A 1164 9.24 3.61 10.07
N THR A 1165 8.06 3.95 10.58
CA THR A 1165 6.90 3.07 10.79
C THR A 1165 5.59 3.64 10.24
N GLU A 1166 5.52 4.97 10.05
CA GLU A 1166 4.33 5.72 9.64
C GLU A 1166 4.29 5.97 8.11
N ASN A 1167 5.43 5.86 7.43
CA ASN A 1167 5.53 6.01 5.98
C ASN A 1167 5.04 4.76 5.23
N ASN A 1168 5.03 4.84 3.89
CA ASN A 1168 4.83 3.67 3.03
C ASN A 1168 5.75 2.53 3.53
N PRO A 1169 5.22 1.34 3.88
CA PRO A 1169 5.98 0.29 4.58
C PRO A 1169 7.14 -0.26 3.75
N PHE A 1170 7.11 -0.05 2.44
CA PHE A 1170 8.22 -0.42 1.57
C PHE A 1170 9.28 0.68 1.53
N LYS A 1171 8.88 1.96 1.54
CA LYS A 1171 9.81 3.08 1.82
C LYS A 1171 10.35 3.09 3.24
N SER A 1172 9.75 2.32 4.13
CA SER A 1172 10.20 2.20 5.49
C SER A 1172 11.49 1.38 5.56
N ASP A 1173 12.49 1.91 6.23
CA ASP A 1173 13.67 1.18 6.66
C ASP A 1173 13.36 0.24 7.86
N MET A 1174 12.07 -0.05 8.10
CA MET A 1174 11.57 -0.72 9.29
C MET A 1174 12.19 -2.11 9.45
N ALA A 1175 12.85 -2.32 10.58
CA ALA A 1175 13.18 -3.64 11.12
C ALA A 1175 12.48 -3.79 12.47
N GLY A 1176 12.25 -4.99 12.98
CA GLY A 1176 11.56 -5.13 14.25
C GLY A 1176 11.64 -6.50 14.85
N HIS A 1177 11.33 -6.59 16.15
CA HIS A 1177 11.37 -7.82 16.92
C HIS A 1177 10.06 -8.03 17.67
N THR A 1178 9.66 -9.30 17.79
CA THR A 1178 8.85 -9.73 18.92
C THR A 1178 9.80 -10.11 20.04
N ARG A 1179 9.72 -9.41 21.17
CA ARG A 1179 10.52 -9.65 22.38
C ARG A 1179 9.66 -10.21 23.49
N VAL A 1180 10.20 -11.19 24.22
CA VAL A 1180 9.62 -11.67 25.48
C VAL A 1180 10.56 -11.32 26.63
N ARG A 1181 10.07 -10.54 27.58
CA ARG A 1181 10.84 -10.12 28.76
C ARG A 1181 10.16 -10.58 30.04
N ASP A 1182 10.86 -11.38 30.83
CA ASP A 1182 10.41 -11.72 32.18
C ASP A 1182 10.82 -10.65 33.18
N LEU A 1183 9.83 -10.03 33.83
CA LEU A 1183 10.04 -8.99 34.83
C LEU A 1183 10.41 -9.58 36.20
N SER A 1184 10.16 -10.87 36.45
CA SER A 1184 10.53 -11.54 37.69
C SER A 1184 12.05 -11.74 37.86
N GLN A 1185 12.83 -11.53 36.79
CA GLN A 1185 14.29 -11.74 36.78
C GLN A 1185 15.06 -10.52 36.27
N SER A 1186 16.09 -10.09 36.99
CA SER A 1186 16.93 -8.94 36.61
C SER A 1186 17.97 -9.28 35.55
N LYS A 1187 18.42 -10.53 35.50
CA LYS A 1187 19.51 -11.02 34.64
C LYS A 1187 19.06 -11.98 33.54
N SER A 1188 17.75 -12.24 33.38
CA SER A 1188 17.29 -13.08 32.28
C SER A 1188 17.79 -12.51 30.94
N ALA A 1189 18.45 -13.35 30.14
CA ALA A 1189 18.54 -13.11 28.70
C ALA A 1189 17.10 -12.97 28.17
N GLU A 1190 16.87 -12.16 27.16
CA GLU A 1190 15.54 -12.10 26.53
C GLU A 1190 15.09 -13.53 26.19
N GLY A 1191 14.02 -13.99 26.84
CA GLY A 1191 13.64 -15.41 26.83
C GLY A 1191 13.28 -15.91 25.44
N TYR A 1192 12.93 -14.98 24.54
CA TYR A 1192 12.78 -15.17 23.11
C TYR A 1192 12.91 -13.80 22.40
N LYS A 1193 13.64 -13.79 21.28
CA LYS A 1193 13.74 -12.67 20.33
C LYS A 1193 13.57 -13.25 18.94
N SER A 1194 12.51 -12.88 18.23
CA SER A 1194 12.30 -13.35 16.85
C SER A 1194 13.47 -12.93 15.95
N ALA A 1195 13.88 -13.81 15.03
CA ALA A 1195 14.96 -13.52 14.10
C ALA A 1195 14.59 -12.30 13.25
N SER A 1196 15.51 -11.34 13.10
CA SER A 1196 15.29 -10.18 12.22
C SER A 1196 15.30 -10.64 10.76
N GLY A 1197 14.12 -10.91 10.21
CA GLY A 1197 13.82 -10.59 8.81
C GLY A 1197 13.07 -9.27 8.72
N LYS A 1198 12.60 -8.89 7.52
CA LYS A 1198 11.73 -7.71 7.32
C LYS A 1198 10.67 -7.62 8.43
N ALA A 1199 10.60 -6.47 9.10
CA ALA A 1199 10.12 -6.19 10.47
C ALA A 1199 8.97 -7.03 11.07
N ALA A 1200 8.96 -7.19 12.40
CA ALA A 1200 7.79 -7.62 13.17
C ALA A 1200 6.67 -6.57 13.09
N ALA A 1201 5.51 -6.98 12.55
CA ALA A 1201 4.29 -6.20 12.45
C ALA A 1201 3.37 -6.40 13.67
N GLY A 1202 3.42 -7.59 14.26
CA GLY A 1202 2.53 -7.99 15.33
C GLY A 1202 2.93 -9.31 15.96
N SER A 1203 2.35 -9.61 17.11
CA SER A 1203 2.51 -10.92 17.75
C SER A 1203 1.16 -11.39 18.26
N LEU A 1204 1.00 -12.67 18.55
CA LEU A 1204 -0.21 -13.30 19.04
C LEU A 1204 0.22 -14.33 20.08
N VAL A 1205 -0.37 -14.29 21.27
CA VAL A 1205 -0.13 -15.29 22.32
C VAL A 1205 -1.32 -16.24 22.32
N LEU A 1206 -1.07 -17.53 22.11
CA LEU A 1206 -2.09 -18.57 22.10
C LEU A 1206 -2.38 -19.10 23.51
N PRO A 1207 -3.52 -19.78 23.75
CA PRO A 1207 -3.88 -20.31 25.07
C PRO A 1207 -2.89 -21.33 25.66
N ASP A 1208 -2.08 -21.98 24.82
CA ASP A 1208 -1.05 -22.91 25.28
C ASP A 1208 0.31 -22.23 25.54
N GLY A 1209 0.36 -20.89 25.43
CA GLY A 1209 1.58 -20.09 25.57
C GLY A 1209 2.36 -19.90 24.27
N THR A 1210 2.05 -20.60 23.17
CA THR A 1210 2.76 -20.43 21.91
C THR A 1210 2.62 -18.99 21.41
N ILE A 1211 3.71 -18.38 20.93
CA ILE A 1211 3.67 -17.05 20.34
C ILE A 1211 3.76 -17.19 18.81
N ILE A 1212 2.83 -16.56 18.10
CA ILE A 1212 2.87 -16.42 16.65
C ILE A 1212 3.22 -14.97 16.35
N THR A 1213 4.36 -14.74 15.71
CA THR A 1213 4.79 -13.43 15.23
C THR A 1213 4.37 -13.27 13.78
N GLN A 1214 3.75 -12.14 13.47
CA GLN A 1214 3.57 -11.69 12.10
C GLN A 1214 4.66 -10.69 11.77
N SER A 1215 5.43 -11.00 10.73
CA SER A 1215 6.38 -10.09 10.11
C SER A 1215 5.76 -9.45 8.87
N MET A 1216 6.41 -8.44 8.31
CA MET A 1216 6.02 -7.83 7.03
C MET A 1216 6.09 -8.80 5.84
N VAL A 1217 6.60 -10.03 5.98
CA VAL A 1217 6.74 -10.97 4.85
C VAL A 1217 6.28 -12.39 5.18
N GLY A 1218 5.68 -12.61 6.34
CA GLY A 1218 5.24 -13.94 6.72
C GLY A 1218 4.99 -14.11 8.21
N LEU A 1219 4.69 -15.34 8.59
CA LEU A 1219 4.39 -15.76 9.96
C LEU A 1219 5.56 -16.57 10.53
N GLU A 1220 5.76 -16.47 11.85
CA GLU A 1220 6.77 -17.23 12.58
C GLU A 1220 6.21 -17.72 13.92
N SER A 1221 6.40 -19.01 14.22
CA SER A 1221 6.06 -19.58 15.54
C SER A 1221 7.29 -19.67 16.44
N THR A 1222 7.11 -19.42 17.74
CA THR A 1222 8.16 -19.62 18.75
C THR A 1222 8.36 -21.08 19.13
N GLY A 1223 7.50 -21.98 18.65
CA GLY A 1223 7.56 -23.41 18.94
C GLY A 1223 7.56 -23.70 20.44
N ASP A 1224 8.56 -24.45 20.91
CA ASP A 1224 8.71 -24.85 22.31
C ASP A 1224 9.22 -23.71 23.23
N GLN A 1225 9.64 -22.58 22.68
CA GLN A 1225 10.02 -21.40 23.46
C GLN A 1225 8.77 -20.63 23.88
N LYS A 1226 8.12 -21.12 24.93
CA LYS A 1226 6.87 -20.57 25.48
C LYS A 1226 7.12 -19.72 26.74
N PRO A 1227 6.30 -18.69 26.98
CA PRO A 1227 6.20 -18.03 28.27
C PRO A 1227 5.95 -19.04 29.41
N ALA A 1228 6.55 -18.81 30.58
CA ALA A 1228 6.31 -19.63 31.76
C ALA A 1228 5.04 -19.17 32.48
N GLY A 1229 4.03 -20.04 32.57
CA GLY A 1229 2.76 -19.77 33.27
C GLY A 1229 1.55 -20.31 32.50
N SER A 1230 0.42 -20.49 33.19
CA SER A 1230 -0.85 -20.81 32.52
C SER A 1230 -1.44 -19.54 31.92
N VAL A 1231 -1.67 -19.52 30.61
CA VAL A 1231 -2.64 -18.58 30.03
C VAL A 1231 -4.02 -19.02 30.52
N PRO A 1232 -4.85 -18.16 31.13
CA PRO A 1232 -6.15 -18.56 31.66
C PRO A 1232 -6.99 -19.28 30.61
N GLY A 1233 -7.37 -20.53 30.86
CA GLY A 1233 -8.11 -21.37 29.92
C GLY A 1233 -9.62 -21.07 29.85
N SER A 1234 -10.15 -20.31 30.82
CA SER A 1234 -11.59 -20.09 31.03
C SER A 1234 -12.01 -18.62 30.94
N GLY A 1235 -11.96 -18.05 29.73
CA GLY A 1235 -12.80 -16.91 29.35
C GLY A 1235 -14.23 -17.39 29.01
N LEU A 1236 -15.27 -16.67 29.44
CA LEU A 1236 -16.68 -17.04 29.25
C LEU A 1236 -17.05 -17.44 27.81
N PRO A 1237 -18.01 -18.36 27.61
CA PRO A 1237 -18.36 -18.94 26.32
C PRO A 1237 -19.18 -17.98 25.44
N GLY A 1238 -18.53 -16.95 24.88
CA GLY A 1238 -19.18 -16.07 23.90
C GLY A 1238 -18.29 -15.04 23.21
N LYS A 1239 -17.02 -14.93 23.62
CA LYS A 1239 -16.03 -14.03 22.99
C LYS A 1239 -14.68 -14.72 23.02
N ARG A 1240 -14.27 -15.34 21.91
CA ARG A 1240 -12.91 -15.86 21.75
C ARG A 1240 -12.43 -15.67 20.31
N THR A 1241 -11.53 -14.71 20.18
CA THR A 1241 -10.26 -14.90 19.46
C THR A 1241 -9.19 -14.34 20.40
N PRO A 1242 -8.07 -15.04 20.71
CA PRO A 1242 -6.99 -14.47 21.49
C PRO A 1242 -6.27 -13.49 20.56
N ALA A 1243 -6.22 -12.20 20.89
CA ALA A 1243 -5.37 -11.19 20.28
C ALA A 1243 -5.71 -9.78 20.81
N ARG A 1244 -4.77 -9.21 21.56
CA ARG A 1244 -4.61 -7.85 22.11
C ARG A 1244 -5.75 -7.18 22.90
N ILE A 1245 -5.32 -6.85 24.13
CA ILE A 1245 -5.54 -5.60 24.86
C ILE A 1245 -6.99 -5.26 25.12
N GLY A 1246 -7.38 -5.60 26.34
CA GLY A 1246 -8.03 -4.62 27.19
C GLY A 1246 -9.53 -4.45 27.02
N SER A 1247 -10.25 -5.40 26.42
CA SER A 1247 -11.70 -5.43 26.64
C SER A 1247 -12.02 -6.09 27.99
N TRP A 1248 -12.16 -5.24 29.00
CA TRP A 1248 -13.02 -5.29 30.18
C TRP A 1248 -13.23 -6.62 30.97
N LEU A 1249 -13.63 -7.72 30.34
CA LEU A 1249 -14.03 -8.95 31.04
C LEU A 1249 -12.84 -9.79 31.53
N ASP A 1250 -11.69 -9.71 30.87
CA ASP A 1250 -10.53 -10.54 31.21
C ASP A 1250 -9.70 -9.96 32.37
N LEU A 1251 -9.64 -8.63 32.52
CA LEU A 1251 -8.82 -8.01 33.57
C LEU A 1251 -9.51 -8.07 34.95
N GLY A 1252 -10.83 -7.85 35.04
CA GLY A 1252 -11.56 -7.95 36.31
C GLY A 1252 -11.54 -9.37 36.88
N ARG A 1253 -11.67 -10.40 36.02
CA ARG A 1253 -11.55 -11.80 36.44
C ARG A 1253 -10.11 -12.25 36.67
N ALA A 1254 -9.15 -11.90 35.81
CA ALA A 1254 -7.74 -12.27 36.01
C ALA A 1254 -7.04 -11.49 37.14
N LEU A 1255 -7.62 -10.39 37.63
CA LEU A 1255 -7.15 -9.71 38.85
C LEU A 1255 -7.82 -10.23 40.13
N ALA A 1256 -8.89 -11.02 39.99
CA ALA A 1256 -9.61 -11.70 41.07
C ALA A 1256 -9.18 -13.17 41.24
N GLU A 1257 -8.76 -13.83 40.16
CA GLU A 1257 -7.93 -15.06 40.14
C GLU A 1257 -6.47 -14.72 40.47
#